data_AF-A0AAN5Z322-F1
#
_entry.id   AF-A0AAN5Z322-F1
#
_cell.length_a   1.000
_cell.length_b   1.000
_cell.length_c   1.000
_cell.angle_alpha   90.00
_cell.angle_beta   90.00
_cell.angle_gamma   90.00
#
_symmetry.space_group_name_H-M   'P 1'
#
loop_
_entity.id
_entity.type
_entity.pdbx_description
1 polymer ?
#
loop_
_entity_poly.entity_id
_entity_poly.type
_entity_poly.pdbx_seq_one_letter_code
_entity_poly.pdbx_strand_id
1 'polypeptide(L)'
;MTSGHTTVMLKKTKSSAPRRRTGCQTCRKRRIKCDETRPACTKCIQSGWECDGYPSNAVSTVTLRRERVPTHTPPIPLLSITSYSIPFKVPGSQRDRQLLHYFCVQGASEISGFLTSDFWSEIVLRESHQDSTLRQALVAMSSLHLDYITSDPVTSQVASIETLDNYGKAIRTVRKRLAQPSPNTTKVALICCVIFYCCENTLGNPDTAQQHLSNGLELLKSISRYSTQMEKAEMKGLKTIFERLDMQASFFQDDRVPILSLPHWETHKTEYDTLVPKTSFSTLQEAHKSLIKLQSWLYSFINKNADVYKAGTEFLSSVVLDEKAALVAAYNSWSYAVENFQLAEAHDEHTKYGLRFLLVHSKICQMIVDSKFPVNDEIFGASPNPAAHEILDLVETLLEYTTKLNSSPSATQTPRRNFSLESGVVAPLFALALKCSDESVATRAAQMLSLSQRREGLYDAQTMAMILTHLRKSRDEEKKVKAELESSEAATSALESHIPNGYEGGGIDKLLASMNIFRVCAYHRYEFDDLLVRTPDSKLQAPFLQSAFNTPVSSSLGALGRLPKELMVMILQELDIVSYLRFRAVNNRARDLATDTREYSQAVKHGLAGLKTLLRVQTAQLVTMNAFYRALINPSCQFCGKFGTFLFLLKCQRCCFTCLEISYDLRIMAIPAPKRLCVECNVSRRDIERVCEPKLRVVYGKYSLVSWPKVRRPRYLVTVKDAHQRLPLIDTYQPVIENTVPFIPEHQSHMDVYHYNCYRYMATTAFPWYDPSRNCLEIGMSCKGCNFRVEEYVAEHPNGGDPPWGFNDRDRIYSEEEFMQHFRSCRYAREVWESARERQVIPESRFTLEGGAIVNQRSRRIQHW
;
A
#
# COMPACT_ATOMS: atom_id res chain seq x y z
N MET A 1 -23.71 16.03 85.96
CA MET A 1 -22.73 17.00 85.43
C MET A 1 -21.41 16.29 85.28
N THR A 2 -21.03 15.94 84.04
CA THR A 2 -19.67 15.94 83.48
C THR A 2 -19.74 15.36 82.06
N SER A 3 -19.75 16.27 81.08
CA SER A 3 -19.35 16.05 79.68
C SER A 3 -17.96 15.39 79.63
N GLY A 4 -17.60 14.48 78.75
CA GLY A 4 -18.02 14.26 77.37
C GLY A 4 -16.79 14.39 76.49
N HIS A 5 -16.14 13.27 76.14
CA HIS A 5 -15.24 13.14 75.00
C HIS A 5 -15.20 11.67 74.55
N THR A 6 -15.91 11.38 73.45
CA THR A 6 -15.92 10.05 72.81
C THR A 6 -15.03 10.12 71.57
N THR A 7 -13.79 9.63 71.70
CA THR A 7 -12.91 9.40 70.55
C THR A 7 -12.93 7.92 70.22
N VAL A 8 -13.49 7.58 69.07
CA VAL A 8 -13.57 6.21 68.56
C VAL A 8 -12.16 5.75 68.17
N MET A 9 -11.61 4.78 68.91
CA MET A 9 -10.46 3.97 68.47
C MET A 9 -10.88 2.49 68.43
N LEU A 10 -11.02 1.94 67.22
CA LEU A 10 -11.36 0.55 66.98
C LEU A 10 -10.18 -0.37 67.38
N LYS A 11 -10.49 -1.31 68.27
CA LYS A 11 -9.61 -2.39 68.76
C LYS A 11 -9.15 -3.32 67.63
N LYS A 12 -7.85 -3.62 67.63
CA LYS A 12 -7.18 -4.69 66.89
C LYS A 12 -7.85 -6.05 67.12
N THR A 13 -8.28 -6.70 66.04
CA THR A 13 -8.61 -8.13 66.01
C THR A 13 -7.43 -8.95 65.47
N LYS A 14 -7.34 -10.17 65.99
CA LYS A 14 -6.23 -11.14 65.89
C LYS A 14 -5.74 -11.37 64.45
N SER A 15 -4.42 -11.46 64.32
CA SER A 15 -3.71 -11.81 63.09
C SER A 15 -4.18 -13.17 62.55
N SER A 16 -4.86 -13.17 61.40
CA SER A 16 -5.01 -14.38 60.61
C SER A 16 -3.65 -14.68 59.98
N ALA A 17 -2.91 -15.63 60.53
CA ALA A 17 -1.71 -16.14 59.90
C ALA A 17 -2.04 -16.58 58.45
N PRO A 18 -1.21 -16.23 57.46
CA PRO A 18 -1.49 -16.51 56.07
C PRO A 18 -1.57 -18.02 55.84
N ARG A 19 -2.70 -18.48 55.30
CA ARG A 19 -2.89 -19.88 54.90
C ARG A 19 -1.82 -20.23 53.86
N ARG A 20 -0.96 -21.21 54.16
CA ARG A 20 0.12 -21.63 53.25
C ARG A 20 -0.44 -22.00 51.88
N ARG A 21 0.22 -21.52 50.83
CA ARG A 21 -0.27 -21.54 49.44
C ARG A 21 -0.09 -22.89 48.74
N THR A 22 0.20 -23.96 49.51
CA THR A 22 0.74 -25.24 49.05
C THR A 22 -0.16 -26.45 49.32
N GLY A 23 -1.29 -26.31 50.04
CA GLY A 23 -2.23 -27.41 50.29
C GLY A 23 -3.05 -27.86 49.07
N CYS A 24 -3.49 -29.12 49.05
CA CYS A 24 -4.24 -29.69 47.93
C CYS A 24 -5.57 -28.97 47.69
N GLN A 25 -6.06 -29.02 46.45
CA GLN A 25 -7.26 -28.32 46.04
C GLN A 25 -8.50 -28.80 46.80
N THR A 26 -8.63 -30.10 47.06
CA THR A 26 -9.76 -30.66 47.82
C THR A 26 -9.78 -30.13 49.27
N CYS A 27 -8.66 -30.13 49.99
CA CYS A 27 -8.60 -29.56 51.34
C CYS A 27 -8.82 -28.04 51.35
N ARG A 28 -8.39 -27.32 50.30
CA ARG A 28 -8.68 -25.89 50.12
C ARG A 28 -10.16 -25.61 49.93
N LYS A 29 -10.84 -26.34 49.04
CA LYS A 29 -12.30 -26.25 48.83
C LYS A 29 -13.05 -26.54 50.13
N ARG A 30 -12.61 -27.57 50.86
CA ARG A 30 -13.15 -27.95 52.18
C ARG A 30 -12.74 -27.00 53.32
N ARG A 31 -11.90 -26.00 53.05
CA ARG A 31 -11.37 -25.00 54.01
C ARG A 31 -10.71 -25.63 55.26
N ILE A 32 -10.09 -26.81 55.11
CA ILE A 32 -9.35 -27.51 56.17
C ILE A 32 -7.84 -27.50 55.88
N LYS A 33 -7.01 -27.64 56.93
CA LYS A 33 -5.54 -27.69 56.79
C LYS A 33 -5.11 -29.00 56.14
N CYS A 34 -4.40 -28.90 55.02
CA CYS A 34 -3.80 -30.02 54.29
C CYS A 34 -2.45 -30.41 54.92
N ASP A 35 -2.12 -31.70 54.87
CA ASP A 35 -0.88 -32.30 55.32
C ASP A 35 0.20 -32.39 54.23
N GLU A 36 -0.13 -32.02 52.98
CA GLU A 36 0.82 -31.84 51.86
C GLU A 36 1.56 -33.09 51.36
N THR A 37 1.11 -34.29 51.74
CA THR A 37 1.62 -35.59 51.26
C THR A 37 1.24 -35.88 49.79
N ARG A 38 2.19 -36.39 48.98
CA ARG A 38 2.01 -36.66 47.55
C ARG A 38 2.04 -38.18 47.26
N PRO A 39 1.27 -38.70 46.28
CA PRO A 39 0.47 -37.97 45.28
C PRO A 39 -0.90 -37.46 45.78
N ALA A 40 -1.43 -37.97 46.89
CA ALA A 40 -2.70 -37.55 47.49
C ALA A 40 -2.57 -37.37 49.01
N CYS A 41 -3.30 -36.40 49.56
CA CYS A 41 -3.17 -36.06 50.97
C CYS A 41 -3.94 -37.04 51.88
N THR A 42 -3.38 -37.38 53.06
CA THR A 42 -3.97 -38.40 53.95
C THR A 42 -5.37 -38.03 54.42
N LYS A 43 -5.66 -36.73 54.63
CA LYS A 43 -7.02 -36.28 54.99
C LYS A 43 -8.07 -36.47 53.91
N CYS A 44 -7.68 -36.44 52.62
CA CYS A 44 -8.60 -36.74 51.54
C CYS A 44 -8.87 -38.25 51.50
N ILE A 45 -7.80 -39.05 51.58
CA ILE A 45 -7.87 -40.52 51.59
C ILE A 45 -8.73 -41.04 52.76
N GLN A 46 -8.46 -40.60 53.99
CA GLN A 46 -9.20 -41.06 55.18
C GLN A 46 -10.66 -40.59 55.23
N SER A 47 -10.98 -39.46 54.58
CA SER A 47 -12.37 -38.98 54.52
C SER A 47 -13.16 -39.65 53.38
N GLY A 48 -12.54 -40.51 52.57
CA GLY A 48 -13.15 -41.12 51.39
C GLY A 48 -13.34 -40.17 50.20
N TRP A 49 -12.61 -39.04 50.16
CA TRP A 49 -12.69 -38.08 49.06
C TRP A 49 -11.50 -38.23 48.11
N GLU A 50 -11.77 -38.19 46.81
CA GLU A 50 -10.73 -38.12 45.79
C GLU A 50 -9.93 -36.81 45.91
N CYS A 51 -8.60 -36.91 45.87
CA CYS A 51 -7.72 -35.77 46.08
C CYS A 51 -7.37 -35.12 44.75
N ASP A 52 -7.90 -33.93 44.49
CA ASP A 52 -7.72 -33.10 43.28
C ASP A 52 -6.27 -32.56 43.11
N GLY A 53 -5.31 -33.11 43.86
CA GLY A 53 -3.90 -32.74 43.77
C GLY A 53 -3.55 -31.34 44.28
N TYR A 54 -2.29 -30.96 44.13
CA TYR A 54 -1.72 -29.72 44.65
C TYR A 54 -1.66 -28.61 43.59
N PRO A 55 -1.93 -27.34 43.97
CA PRO A 55 -1.83 -26.23 43.04
C PRO A 55 -0.37 -26.07 42.56
N SER A 56 -0.16 -26.14 41.24
CA SER A 56 1.15 -25.97 40.61
C SER A 56 1.60 -24.51 40.71
N ASN A 57 2.38 -24.18 41.74
CA ASN A 57 3.06 -22.88 41.82
C ASN A 57 4.31 -22.89 40.91
N ALA A 58 4.11 -22.67 39.61
CA ALA A 58 5.13 -22.12 38.73
C ALA A 58 4.71 -20.70 38.36
N VAL A 59 4.91 -19.76 39.28
CA VAL A 59 4.81 -18.31 39.00
C VAL A 59 5.99 -17.62 39.67
N SER A 60 7.02 -17.32 38.88
CA SER A 60 7.98 -16.26 39.15
C SER A 60 8.06 -15.37 37.91
N THR A 61 7.47 -14.18 38.08
CA THR A 61 7.83 -12.89 37.44
C THR A 61 7.81 -12.74 35.92
N VAL A 62 6.76 -12.03 35.46
CA VAL A 62 6.75 -10.97 34.44
C VAL A 62 7.07 -11.35 32.98
N THR A 63 6.09 -11.05 32.10
CA THR A 63 6.00 -11.22 30.63
C THR A 63 5.56 -12.59 30.09
N LEU A 64 4.28 -12.94 30.26
CA LEU A 64 3.66 -14.09 29.56
C LEU A 64 2.36 -13.63 28.90
N ARG A 65 2.36 -13.49 27.57
CA ARG A 65 2.18 -14.56 26.57
C ARG A 65 0.70 -14.87 26.39
N ARG A 66 0.17 -14.21 25.35
CA ARG A 66 -1.10 -14.46 24.68
C ARG A 66 -1.06 -15.88 24.10
N GLU A 67 -1.74 -16.83 24.72
CA GLU A 67 -2.01 -18.13 24.11
C GLU A 67 -2.91 -17.91 22.89
N ARG A 68 -2.37 -18.23 21.71
CA ARG A 68 -3.09 -18.32 20.44
C ARG A 68 -3.83 -19.67 20.44
N VAL A 69 -5.15 -19.62 20.29
CA VAL A 69 -5.91 -20.78 19.79
C VAL A 69 -5.58 -20.95 18.30
N PRO A 70 -5.35 -22.18 17.79
CA PRO A 70 -4.81 -22.40 16.45
C PRO A 70 -5.88 -22.20 15.39
N THR A 71 -5.73 -21.20 14.54
CA THR A 71 -6.39 -21.15 13.23
C THR A 71 -5.65 -22.08 12.28
N HIS A 72 -6.12 -23.32 12.16
CA HIS A 72 -5.75 -24.22 11.06
C HIS A 72 -6.69 -23.96 9.86
N THR A 73 -6.45 -22.92 9.06
CA THR A 73 -5.98 -23.24 7.70
C THR A 73 -4.53 -23.62 7.90
N PRO A 74 -4.03 -24.75 7.35
CA PRO A 74 -2.65 -25.11 7.60
C PRO A 74 -1.81 -23.86 7.29
N PRO A 75 -0.97 -23.37 8.22
CA PRO A 75 0.10 -22.50 7.76
C PRO A 75 0.74 -23.32 6.64
N ILE A 76 0.81 -22.79 5.42
CA ILE A 76 1.69 -23.37 4.42
C ILE A 76 3.00 -23.57 5.20
N PRO A 77 3.44 -24.81 5.46
CA PRO A 77 4.64 -25.02 6.24
C PRO A 77 5.73 -24.59 5.29
N LEU A 78 6.06 -23.30 5.31
CA LEU A 78 6.90 -22.69 4.27
C LEU A 78 8.22 -23.42 4.21
N LEU A 79 8.67 -24.00 5.34
CA LEU A 79 9.63 -25.08 5.37
C LEU A 79 9.32 -25.98 6.60
N SER A 80 9.17 -27.29 6.39
CA SER A 80 9.24 -28.30 7.45
C SER A 80 10.71 -28.41 7.91
N ILE A 81 11.20 -27.36 8.58
CA ILE A 81 12.61 -27.26 8.96
C ILE A 81 12.86 -28.17 10.16
N THR A 82 13.43 -29.35 9.90
CA THR A 82 13.97 -30.23 10.95
C THR A 82 15.37 -29.78 11.39
N SER A 83 16.08 -29.01 10.55
CA SER A 83 17.41 -28.44 10.80
C SER A 83 17.57 -27.07 10.13
N TYR A 84 18.02 -26.05 10.89
CA TYR A 84 18.26 -24.71 10.35
C TYR A 84 19.62 -24.65 9.65
N SER A 85 19.63 -24.36 8.34
CA SER A 85 20.83 -23.95 7.59
C SER A 85 21.21 -22.50 7.91
N ILE A 86 21.54 -22.20 9.17
CA ILE A 86 22.01 -20.88 9.60
C ILE A 86 23.44 -21.03 10.10
N PRO A 87 24.43 -20.31 9.53
CA PRO A 87 25.85 -20.51 9.84
C PRO A 87 26.26 -20.03 11.25
N PHE A 88 25.32 -19.63 12.11
CA PHE A 88 25.59 -19.09 13.45
C PHE A 88 24.44 -19.30 14.46
N LYS A 89 24.74 -19.18 15.77
CA LYS A 89 23.74 -19.20 16.84
C LYS A 89 22.87 -17.94 16.78
N VAL A 90 21.57 -18.11 16.47
CA VAL A 90 20.65 -16.98 16.30
C VAL A 90 19.87 -16.68 17.58
N PRO A 91 20.10 -15.53 18.24
CA PRO A 91 19.16 -14.99 19.22
C PRO A 91 17.95 -14.38 18.51
N GLY A 92 16.73 -14.73 18.94
CA GLY A 92 15.49 -14.23 18.33
C GLY A 92 14.30 -15.17 18.53
N SER A 93 13.14 -14.79 18.00
CA SER A 93 11.95 -15.65 18.00
C SER A 93 12.09 -16.81 17.02
N GLN A 94 11.26 -17.85 17.16
CA GLN A 94 11.21 -18.95 16.17
C GLN A 94 10.92 -18.42 14.75
N ARG A 95 10.10 -17.39 14.63
CA ARG A 95 9.71 -16.79 13.35
C ARG A 95 10.87 -16.04 12.70
N ASP A 96 11.65 -15.28 13.49
CA ASP A 96 12.84 -14.61 12.97
C ASP A 96 13.85 -15.62 12.42
N ARG A 97 14.01 -16.77 13.11
CA ARG A 97 14.89 -17.85 12.63
C ARG A 97 14.40 -18.49 11.34
N GLN A 98 13.09 -18.67 11.18
CA GLN A 98 12.51 -19.16 9.93
C GLN A 98 12.74 -18.19 8.77
N LEU A 99 12.56 -16.89 9.01
CA LEU A 99 12.80 -15.85 8.01
C LEU A 99 14.28 -15.75 7.61
N LEU A 100 15.19 -15.82 8.57
CA LEU A 100 16.63 -15.84 8.31
C LEU A 100 17.06 -17.11 7.57
N HIS A 101 16.49 -18.26 7.93
CA HIS A 101 16.74 -19.50 7.20
C HIS A 101 16.22 -19.43 5.76
N TYR A 102 15.02 -18.91 5.54
CA TYR A 102 14.49 -18.63 4.22
C TYR A 102 15.45 -17.73 3.42
N PHE A 103 15.96 -16.67 4.05
CA PHE A 103 16.92 -15.79 3.40
C PHE A 103 18.20 -16.53 2.98
N CYS A 104 18.79 -17.35 3.86
CA CYS A 104 19.99 -18.11 3.55
C CYS A 104 19.79 -19.14 2.42
N VAL A 105 18.62 -19.77 2.35
CA VAL A 105 18.35 -20.86 1.40
C VAL A 105 17.83 -20.35 0.05
N GLN A 106 17.11 -19.23 0.04
CA GLN A 106 16.40 -18.76 -1.14
C GLN A 106 16.42 -17.23 -1.29
N GLY A 107 16.14 -16.47 -0.23
CA GLY A 107 16.00 -15.00 -0.34
C GLY A 107 17.26 -14.30 -0.87
N ALA A 108 18.46 -14.73 -0.46
CA ALA A 108 19.72 -14.12 -0.89
C ALA A 108 19.96 -14.30 -2.39
N SER A 109 19.67 -15.47 -2.96
CA SER A 109 19.85 -15.73 -4.40
C SER A 109 18.80 -15.01 -5.23
N GLU A 110 17.53 -15.03 -4.83
CA GLU A 110 16.44 -14.34 -5.55
C GLU A 110 16.66 -12.83 -5.59
N ILE A 111 16.99 -12.21 -4.45
CA ILE A 111 17.25 -10.77 -4.38
C ILE A 111 18.49 -10.39 -5.22
N SER A 112 19.46 -11.30 -5.38
CA SER A 112 20.65 -11.08 -6.22
C SER A 112 20.37 -11.22 -7.72
N GLY A 113 19.29 -11.88 -8.11
CA GLY A 113 18.91 -12.10 -9.50
C GLY A 113 19.74 -13.20 -10.20
N PHE A 114 20.17 -12.95 -11.44
CA PHE A 114 20.91 -13.92 -12.26
C PHE A 114 22.41 -14.01 -11.92
N LEU A 115 22.90 -13.20 -10.98
CA LEU A 115 24.30 -13.14 -10.60
C LEU A 115 24.45 -13.34 -9.09
N THR A 116 25.60 -13.87 -8.67
CA THR A 116 25.95 -13.92 -7.25
C THR A 116 26.28 -12.53 -6.72
N SER A 117 25.79 -12.21 -5.52
CA SER A 117 26.16 -10.98 -4.81
C SER A 117 26.80 -11.30 -3.47
N ASP A 118 28.11 -11.09 -3.35
CA ASP A 118 28.87 -11.24 -2.10
C ASP A 118 28.26 -10.41 -0.97
N PHE A 119 27.60 -9.29 -1.32
CA PHE A 119 26.87 -8.49 -0.36
C PHE A 119 25.78 -9.30 0.34
N TRP A 120 24.92 -10.00 -0.42
CA TRP A 120 23.80 -10.76 0.14
C TRP A 120 24.22 -12.12 0.70
N SER A 121 25.15 -12.81 0.04
CA SER A 121 25.58 -14.16 0.41
C SER A 121 26.60 -14.18 1.54
N GLU A 122 27.40 -13.13 1.74
CA GLU A 122 28.50 -13.13 2.70
C GLU A 122 28.45 -11.93 3.66
N ILE A 123 28.50 -10.69 3.13
CA ILE A 123 28.67 -9.48 3.95
C ILE A 123 27.48 -9.27 4.88
N VAL A 124 26.25 -9.25 4.34
CA VAL A 124 25.04 -9.03 5.13
C VAL A 124 24.85 -10.12 6.17
N LEU A 125 25.15 -11.38 5.85
CA LEU A 125 25.05 -12.49 6.79
C LEU A 125 26.08 -12.38 7.92
N ARG A 126 27.35 -12.11 7.59
CA ARG A 126 28.44 -11.92 8.55
C ARG A 126 28.15 -10.76 9.51
N GLU A 127 27.71 -9.63 8.98
CA GLU A 127 27.48 -8.43 9.77
C GLU A 127 26.18 -8.55 10.59
N SER A 128 25.16 -9.24 10.08
CA SER A 128 23.93 -9.56 10.84
C SER A 128 24.17 -10.56 11.97
N HIS A 129 25.18 -11.42 11.86
CA HIS A 129 25.60 -12.25 12.98
C HIS A 129 26.13 -11.40 14.14
N GLN A 130 26.95 -10.40 13.82
CA GLN A 130 27.64 -9.56 14.82
C GLN A 130 26.76 -8.44 15.39
N ASP A 131 25.90 -7.80 14.57
CA ASP A 131 25.08 -6.66 14.96
C ASP A 131 23.57 -6.99 14.95
N SER A 132 22.91 -6.79 16.08
CA SER A 132 21.47 -7.06 16.24
C SER A 132 20.58 -6.14 15.43
N THR A 133 21.03 -4.92 15.13
CA THR A 133 20.33 -3.94 14.30
C THR A 133 20.23 -4.44 12.87
N LEU A 134 21.37 -4.89 12.31
CA LEU A 134 21.43 -5.45 10.97
C LEU A 134 20.62 -6.74 10.87
N ARG A 135 20.69 -7.59 11.89
CA ARG A 135 19.85 -8.80 11.96
C ARG A 135 18.35 -8.47 11.90
N GLN A 136 17.89 -7.45 12.63
CA GLN A 136 16.48 -7.04 12.60
C GLN A 136 16.08 -6.45 11.25
N ALA A 137 16.97 -5.68 10.61
CA ALA A 137 16.75 -5.16 9.26
C ALA A 137 16.67 -6.30 8.23
N LEU A 138 17.54 -7.30 8.33
CA LEU A 138 17.51 -8.49 7.47
C LEU A 138 16.25 -9.32 7.66
N VAL A 139 15.78 -9.49 8.91
CA VAL A 139 14.49 -10.16 9.20
C VAL A 139 13.33 -9.40 8.53
N ALA A 140 13.33 -8.06 8.60
CA ALA A 140 12.32 -7.25 7.94
C ALA A 140 12.35 -7.44 6.42
N MET A 141 13.53 -7.37 5.80
CA MET A 141 13.71 -7.61 4.36
C MET A 141 13.24 -9.01 3.97
N SER A 142 13.60 -10.03 4.75
CA SER A 142 13.22 -11.43 4.50
C SER A 142 11.70 -11.61 4.58
N SER A 143 11.05 -11.01 5.58
CA SER A 143 9.59 -11.00 5.74
C SER A 143 8.93 -10.35 4.54
N LEU A 144 9.47 -9.22 4.10
CA LEU A 144 8.89 -8.38 3.07
C LEU A 144 9.04 -9.00 1.68
N HIS A 145 10.22 -9.55 1.38
CA HIS A 145 10.47 -10.29 0.16
C HIS A 145 9.55 -11.52 0.06
N LEU A 146 9.47 -12.31 1.14
CA LEU A 146 8.63 -13.52 1.19
C LEU A 146 7.14 -13.19 1.01
N ASP A 147 6.67 -12.14 1.68
CA ASP A 147 5.30 -11.64 1.54
C ASP A 147 5.02 -11.18 0.10
N TYR A 148 5.97 -10.48 -0.53
CA TYR A 148 5.85 -10.02 -1.91
C TYR A 148 5.76 -11.18 -2.92
N ILE A 149 6.67 -12.16 -2.86
CA ILE A 149 6.71 -13.25 -3.84
C ILE A 149 5.55 -14.24 -3.69
N THR A 150 4.95 -14.35 -2.50
CA THR A 150 3.81 -15.24 -2.23
C THR A 150 2.46 -14.55 -2.36
N SER A 151 2.43 -13.22 -2.36
CA SER A 151 1.21 -12.43 -2.52
C SER A 151 0.61 -12.56 -3.90
N ASP A 152 -0.73 -12.57 -3.97
CA ASP A 152 -1.46 -12.56 -5.23
C ASP A 152 -1.33 -11.18 -5.90
N PRO A 153 -0.91 -11.13 -7.19
CA PRO A 153 -0.71 -9.87 -7.88
C PRO A 153 -1.96 -9.00 -8.00
N VAL A 154 -3.14 -9.62 -8.05
CA VAL A 154 -4.43 -8.97 -8.27
C VAL A 154 -5.06 -8.50 -6.97
N THR A 155 -4.93 -9.28 -5.89
CA THR A 155 -5.66 -8.99 -4.63
C THR A 155 -4.82 -8.33 -3.54
N SER A 156 -3.49 -8.41 -3.63
CA SER A 156 -2.56 -7.89 -2.61
C SER A 156 -1.58 -6.88 -3.22
N GLN A 157 -1.95 -5.60 -3.14
CA GLN A 157 -1.06 -4.48 -3.48
C GLN A 157 -0.31 -3.94 -2.26
N VAL A 158 -0.68 -4.33 -1.04
CA VAL A 158 -0.10 -3.82 0.21
C VAL A 158 0.50 -4.98 1.01
N ALA A 159 1.68 -4.76 1.60
CA ALA A 159 2.31 -5.72 2.49
C ALA A 159 1.43 -6.06 3.70
N SER A 160 1.55 -7.28 4.22
CA SER A 160 0.79 -7.72 5.38
C SER A 160 1.12 -6.91 6.63
N ILE A 161 0.16 -6.83 7.56
CA ILE A 161 0.33 -6.10 8.83
C ILE A 161 1.54 -6.62 9.61
N GLU A 162 1.82 -7.92 9.54
CA GLU A 162 2.97 -8.53 10.22
C GLU A 162 4.30 -8.09 9.60
N THR A 163 4.39 -8.07 8.27
CA THR A 163 5.55 -7.55 7.54
C THR A 163 5.79 -6.08 7.88
N LEU A 164 4.73 -5.25 7.90
CA LEU A 164 4.83 -3.84 8.25
C LEU A 164 5.27 -3.62 9.71
N ASP A 165 4.84 -4.47 10.64
CA ASP A 165 5.33 -4.42 12.03
C ASP A 165 6.82 -4.76 12.13
N ASN A 166 7.29 -5.78 11.40
CA ASN A 166 8.71 -6.12 11.31
C ASN A 166 9.54 -4.99 10.70
N TYR A 167 9.03 -4.37 9.63
CA TYR A 167 9.61 -3.19 9.00
C TYR A 167 9.73 -2.01 9.98
N GLY A 168 8.63 -1.66 10.67
CA GLY A 168 8.61 -0.60 11.66
C GLY A 168 9.49 -0.86 12.88
N LYS A 169 9.71 -2.13 13.27
CA LYS A 169 10.69 -2.51 14.31
C LYS A 169 12.12 -2.29 13.84
N ALA A 170 12.44 -2.63 12.59
CA ALA A 170 13.77 -2.43 12.03
C ALA A 170 14.14 -0.94 12.03
N ILE A 171 13.26 -0.07 11.53
CA ILE A 171 13.47 1.40 11.54
C ILE A 171 13.74 1.92 12.95
N ARG A 172 12.93 1.52 13.93
CA ARG A 172 13.10 1.97 15.34
C ARG A 172 14.46 1.56 15.91
N THR A 173 14.89 0.33 15.63
CA THR A 173 16.19 -0.19 16.11
C THR A 173 17.35 0.56 15.47
N VAL A 174 17.27 0.83 14.16
CA VAL A 174 18.29 1.58 13.42
C VAL A 174 18.38 3.02 13.92
N ARG A 175 17.25 3.71 14.11
CA ARG A 175 17.24 5.07 14.68
C ARG A 175 17.88 5.11 16.06
N LYS A 176 17.62 4.11 16.91
CA LYS A 176 18.27 3.99 18.21
C LYS A 176 19.78 3.77 18.09
N ARG A 177 20.22 2.93 17.15
CA ARG A 177 21.64 2.65 16.87
C ARG A 177 22.38 3.89 16.36
N LEU A 178 21.74 4.71 15.52
CA LEU A 178 22.30 5.96 15.02
C LEU A 178 22.37 7.06 16.09
N ALA A 179 21.43 7.07 17.04
CA ALA A 179 21.46 8.00 18.18
C ALA A 179 22.56 7.69 19.21
N GLN A 180 23.15 6.48 19.16
CA GLN A 180 24.21 6.04 20.06
C GLN A 180 25.39 5.49 19.24
N PRO A 181 26.24 6.36 18.67
CA PRO A 181 27.30 5.96 17.76
C PRO A 181 28.35 5.06 18.42
N SER A 182 28.87 4.13 17.65
CA SER A 182 29.98 3.24 17.96
C SER A 182 30.93 3.19 16.75
N PRO A 183 32.15 2.66 16.87
CA PRO A 183 33.10 2.63 15.74
C PRO A 183 32.53 2.02 14.45
N ASN A 184 31.67 1.00 14.55
CA ASN A 184 31.06 0.32 13.40
C ASN A 184 29.76 0.95 12.91
N THR A 185 29.29 2.06 13.51
CA THR A 185 27.99 2.65 13.19
C THR A 185 27.88 3.07 11.72
N THR A 186 28.98 3.56 11.13
CA THR A 186 28.99 3.95 9.71
C THR A 186 28.80 2.75 8.78
N LYS A 187 29.49 1.64 9.03
CA LYS A 187 29.34 0.39 8.27
C LYS A 187 27.93 -0.17 8.39
N VAL A 188 27.38 -0.15 9.60
CA VAL A 188 25.98 -0.56 9.88
C VAL A 188 24.99 0.34 9.13
N ALA A 189 25.22 1.65 9.10
CA ALA A 189 24.38 2.59 8.37
C ALA A 189 24.39 2.32 6.86
N LEU A 190 25.56 2.06 6.26
CA LEU A 190 25.70 1.72 4.84
C LEU A 190 24.95 0.44 4.48
N ILE A 191 25.10 -0.62 5.27
CA ILE A 191 24.39 -1.89 5.05
C ILE A 191 22.88 -1.67 5.20
N CYS A 192 22.44 -0.91 6.22
CA CYS A 192 21.05 -0.53 6.37
C CYS A 192 20.53 0.23 5.13
N CYS A 193 21.29 1.16 4.57
CA CYS A 193 20.88 1.90 3.38
C CYS A 193 20.55 0.95 2.21
N VAL A 194 21.38 -0.08 1.97
CA VAL A 194 21.11 -1.08 0.92
C VAL A 194 19.89 -1.95 1.27
N ILE A 195 19.76 -2.40 2.53
CA ILE A 195 18.62 -3.21 2.96
C ILE A 195 17.31 -2.42 2.84
N PHE A 196 17.27 -1.16 3.29
CA PHE A 196 16.07 -0.33 3.21
C PHE A 196 15.78 0.14 1.78
N TYR A 197 16.81 0.38 0.95
CA TYR A 197 16.63 0.55 -0.49
C TYR A 197 15.87 -0.64 -1.10
N CYS A 198 16.27 -1.87 -0.75
CA CYS A 198 15.61 -3.10 -1.18
C CYS A 198 14.17 -3.21 -0.66
N CYS A 199 13.94 -2.92 0.63
CA CYS A 199 12.61 -2.90 1.24
C CYS A 199 11.66 -1.91 0.54
N GLU A 200 12.10 -0.66 0.35
CA GLU A 200 11.28 0.40 -0.25
C GLU A 200 10.96 0.10 -1.72
N ASN A 201 11.90 -0.45 -2.49
CA ASN A 201 11.63 -0.92 -3.85
C ASN A 201 10.57 -2.03 -3.87
N THR A 202 10.67 -3.00 -2.95
CA THR A 202 9.69 -4.10 -2.86
C THR A 202 8.31 -3.59 -2.42
N LEU A 203 8.24 -2.52 -1.63
CA LEU A 203 6.98 -1.83 -1.28
C LEU A 203 6.42 -0.95 -2.40
N GLY A 204 7.21 -0.66 -3.45
CA GLY A 204 6.80 0.23 -4.53
C GLY A 204 6.99 1.72 -4.25
N ASN A 205 7.92 2.08 -3.35
CA ASN A 205 8.22 3.47 -2.98
C ASN A 205 9.58 3.93 -3.54
N PRO A 206 9.68 4.28 -4.84
CA PRO A 206 10.96 4.62 -5.48
C PRO A 206 11.61 5.86 -4.85
N ASP A 207 10.84 6.88 -4.45
CA ASP A 207 11.38 8.12 -3.88
C ASP A 207 12.16 7.86 -2.58
N THR A 208 11.58 7.07 -1.68
CA THR A 208 12.23 6.70 -0.41
C THR A 208 13.40 5.76 -0.63
N ALA A 209 13.29 4.83 -1.59
CA ALA A 209 14.43 4.02 -2.00
C ALA A 209 15.60 4.90 -2.44
N GLN A 210 15.36 5.86 -3.35
CA GLN A 210 16.39 6.79 -3.82
C GLN A 210 17.02 7.59 -2.68
N GLN A 211 16.24 8.04 -1.70
CA GLN A 211 16.80 8.70 -0.51
C GLN A 211 17.77 7.80 0.25
N HIS A 212 17.46 6.51 0.44
CA HIS A 212 18.39 5.57 1.07
C HIS A 212 19.68 5.40 0.26
N LEU A 213 19.59 5.34 -1.06
CA LEU A 213 20.76 5.23 -1.93
C LEU A 213 21.63 6.50 -1.85
N SER A 214 21.03 7.69 -1.99
CA SER A 214 21.74 8.98 -1.92
C SER A 214 22.44 9.17 -0.59
N ASN A 215 21.76 8.88 0.53
CA ASN A 215 22.36 8.94 1.86
C ASN A 215 23.54 7.98 2.00
N GLY A 216 23.41 6.74 1.50
CA GLY A 216 24.50 5.75 1.53
C GLY A 216 25.70 6.18 0.69
N LEU A 217 25.46 6.77 -0.47
CA LEU A 217 26.49 7.29 -1.38
C LEU A 217 27.25 8.48 -0.79
N GLU A 218 26.56 9.41 -0.15
CA GLU A 218 27.16 10.54 0.55
C GLU A 218 28.03 10.08 1.73
N LEU A 219 27.52 9.13 2.53
CA LEU A 219 28.29 8.49 3.59
C LEU A 219 29.54 7.81 3.05
N LEU A 220 29.44 7.06 1.95
CA LEU A 220 30.58 6.37 1.34
C LEU A 220 31.65 7.36 0.83
N LYS A 221 31.22 8.47 0.23
CA LYS A 221 32.11 9.57 -0.18
C LYS A 221 32.86 10.17 1.01
N SER A 222 32.17 10.41 2.13
CA SER A 222 32.80 10.95 3.34
C SER A 222 33.92 10.04 3.86
N ILE A 223 33.70 8.73 3.88
CA ILE A 223 34.68 7.74 4.37
C ILE A 223 35.91 7.71 3.45
N SER A 224 35.72 7.74 2.13
CA SER A 224 36.83 7.67 1.18
C SER A 224 37.90 8.76 1.37
N ARG A 225 37.50 9.92 1.90
CA ARG A 225 38.37 11.09 2.14
C ARG A 225 39.19 11.01 3.43
N TYR A 226 38.65 10.37 4.47
CA TYR A 226 39.25 10.39 5.82
C TYR A 226 39.71 9.03 6.35
N SER A 227 39.50 7.95 5.57
CA SER A 227 39.72 6.58 6.02
C SER A 227 41.11 6.03 5.69
N THR A 228 41.61 5.19 6.59
CA THR A 228 42.90 4.47 6.45
C THR A 228 42.85 3.40 5.35
N GLN A 229 44.01 2.93 4.89
CA GLN A 229 44.09 1.93 3.82
C GLN A 229 43.45 0.58 4.19
N MET A 230 43.47 0.22 5.48
CA MET A 230 42.84 -0.99 6.02
C MET A 230 41.31 -0.92 5.98
N GLU A 231 40.74 0.21 6.43
CA GLU A 231 39.30 0.44 6.37
C GLU A 231 38.77 0.53 4.93
N LYS A 232 39.56 1.08 4.00
CA LYS A 232 39.25 1.08 2.56
C LYS A 232 39.15 -0.35 1.99
N ALA A 233 39.97 -1.28 2.47
CA ALA A 233 39.91 -2.68 2.05
C ALA A 233 38.64 -3.37 2.56
N GLU A 234 38.24 -3.11 3.81
CA GLU A 234 37.00 -3.66 4.39
C GLU A 234 35.72 -3.13 3.71
N MET A 235 35.77 -1.89 3.20
CA MET A 235 34.63 -1.25 2.54
C MET A 235 34.52 -1.56 1.03
N LYS A 236 35.46 -2.32 0.45
CA LYS A 236 35.49 -2.66 -0.98
C LYS A 236 34.22 -3.39 -1.46
N GLY A 237 33.72 -4.33 -0.66
CA GLY A 237 32.50 -5.07 -0.98
C GLY A 237 31.25 -4.16 -0.97
N LEU A 238 31.16 -3.24 0.00
CA LEU A 238 30.09 -2.25 0.06
C LEU A 238 30.16 -1.27 -1.12
N LYS A 239 31.36 -0.80 -1.47
CA LYS A 239 31.54 0.06 -2.64
C LYS A 239 31.00 -0.60 -3.91
N THR A 240 31.27 -1.89 -4.09
CA THR A 240 30.84 -2.64 -5.29
C THR A 240 29.32 -2.69 -5.43
N ILE A 241 28.57 -2.93 -4.33
CA ILE A 241 27.10 -2.90 -4.40
C ILE A 241 26.58 -1.47 -4.62
N PHE A 242 27.18 -0.45 -4.00
CA PHE A 242 26.78 0.94 -4.25
C PHE A 242 27.04 1.37 -5.70
N GLU A 243 28.14 0.95 -6.33
CA GLU A 243 28.40 1.21 -7.75
C GLU A 243 27.30 0.63 -8.65
N ARG A 244 26.80 -0.57 -8.33
CA ARG A 244 25.69 -1.22 -9.06
C ARG A 244 24.38 -0.46 -8.90
N LEU A 245 24.02 -0.10 -7.67
CA LEU A 245 22.78 0.62 -7.38
C LEU A 245 22.81 2.05 -7.91
N ASP A 246 23.96 2.72 -7.85
CA ASP A 246 24.15 4.05 -8.43
C ASP A 246 23.96 4.01 -9.95
N MET A 247 24.49 2.99 -10.63
CA MET A 247 24.24 2.77 -12.06
C MET A 247 22.77 2.48 -12.35
N GLN A 248 22.13 1.55 -11.65
CA GLN A 248 20.71 1.26 -11.84
C GLN A 248 19.85 2.52 -11.71
N ALA A 249 20.11 3.32 -10.68
CA ALA A 249 19.35 4.54 -10.44
C ALA A 249 19.64 5.62 -11.48
N SER A 250 20.87 5.70 -11.99
CA SER A 250 21.22 6.61 -13.09
C SER A 250 20.52 6.20 -14.38
N PHE A 251 20.47 4.91 -14.74
CA PHE A 251 19.67 4.45 -15.89
C PHE A 251 18.17 4.72 -15.75
N PHE A 252 17.65 4.78 -14.51
CA PHE A 252 16.23 5.06 -14.26
C PHE A 252 15.92 6.56 -14.28
N GLN A 253 16.91 7.41 -13.95
CA GLN A 253 16.82 8.87 -13.85
C GLN A 253 17.84 9.54 -14.78
N ASP A 254 17.39 9.95 -15.97
CA ASP A 254 18.26 10.48 -17.03
C ASP A 254 19.10 11.71 -16.59
N ASP A 255 18.60 12.51 -15.64
CA ASP A 255 19.27 13.70 -15.11
C ASP A 255 20.28 13.39 -13.99
N ARG A 256 20.31 12.16 -13.48
CA ARG A 256 21.22 11.75 -12.41
C ARG A 256 22.54 11.28 -12.98
N VAL A 257 23.61 12.03 -12.75
CA VAL A 257 24.99 11.58 -13.02
C VAL A 257 25.44 10.62 -11.91
N PRO A 258 26.04 9.45 -12.26
CA PRO A 258 26.59 8.51 -11.27
C PRO A 258 27.59 9.20 -10.34
N ILE A 259 27.33 9.10 -9.05
CA ILE A 259 28.12 9.69 -7.97
C ILE A 259 29.50 9.02 -7.87
N LEU A 260 29.56 7.71 -8.13
CA LEU A 260 30.78 6.89 -8.11
C LEU A 260 31.39 6.70 -9.51
N SER A 261 31.17 7.67 -10.40
CA SER A 261 31.69 7.68 -11.78
C SER A 261 33.22 7.57 -11.86
N LEU A 262 33.68 7.02 -12.97
CA LEU A 262 35.11 6.93 -13.29
C LEU A 262 35.72 8.32 -13.54
N PRO A 263 37.05 8.49 -13.33
CA PRO A 263 37.76 9.73 -13.65
C PRO A 263 37.64 10.12 -15.12
N HIS A 264 37.88 11.38 -15.45
CA HIS A 264 37.81 11.87 -16.83
C HIS A 264 38.74 11.07 -17.77
N TRP A 265 38.20 10.58 -18.89
CA TRP A 265 38.90 9.61 -19.75
C TRP A 265 40.21 10.14 -20.31
N GLU A 266 40.28 11.41 -20.73
CA GLU A 266 41.48 11.98 -21.37
C GLU A 266 42.70 11.94 -20.45
N THR A 267 42.48 12.09 -19.14
CA THR A 267 43.55 12.12 -18.14
C THR A 267 43.90 10.74 -17.60
N HIS A 268 43.06 9.72 -17.86
CA HIS A 268 43.19 8.37 -17.29
C HIS A 268 43.05 7.25 -18.32
N LYS A 269 43.41 7.49 -19.60
CA LYS A 269 43.24 6.50 -20.70
C LYS A 269 43.75 5.09 -20.35
N THR A 270 44.89 5.00 -19.68
CA THR A 270 45.47 3.73 -19.24
C THR A 270 44.58 2.95 -18.27
N GLU A 271 43.80 3.63 -17.41
CA GLU A 271 42.85 2.96 -16.51
C GLU A 271 41.69 2.33 -17.32
N TYR A 272 41.21 3.05 -18.34
CA TYR A 272 40.18 2.58 -19.26
C TYR A 272 40.64 1.40 -20.13
N ASP A 273 41.88 1.44 -20.64
CA ASP A 273 42.47 0.35 -21.43
C ASP A 273 42.62 -0.95 -20.63
N THR A 274 42.65 -0.87 -19.30
CA THR A 274 42.76 -2.05 -18.41
C THR A 274 41.41 -2.56 -17.90
N LEU A 275 40.29 -1.93 -18.26
CA LEU A 275 38.95 -2.36 -17.81
C LEU A 275 38.57 -3.74 -18.35
N VAL A 276 39.05 -4.08 -19.55
CA VAL A 276 38.72 -5.32 -20.24
C VAL A 276 40.01 -6.11 -20.49
N PRO A 277 40.08 -7.39 -20.08
CA PRO A 277 41.23 -8.24 -20.40
C PRO A 277 41.32 -8.47 -21.91
N LYS A 278 42.55 -8.55 -22.44
CA LYS A 278 42.79 -8.69 -23.89
C LYS A 278 42.39 -10.04 -24.47
N THR A 279 42.23 -11.07 -23.65
CA THR A 279 42.04 -12.45 -24.10
C THR A 279 40.73 -13.05 -23.60
N SER A 280 40.59 -13.29 -22.30
CA SER A 280 39.41 -13.91 -21.70
C SER A 280 39.27 -13.44 -20.25
N PHE A 281 38.04 -13.45 -19.76
CA PHE A 281 37.76 -13.34 -18.33
C PHE A 281 38.13 -14.65 -17.60
N SER A 282 38.44 -14.54 -16.31
CA SER A 282 38.67 -15.70 -15.42
C SER A 282 37.41 -16.16 -14.71
N THR A 283 36.49 -15.23 -14.42
CA THR A 283 35.25 -15.50 -13.68
C THR A 283 34.10 -14.65 -14.20
N LEU A 284 32.87 -15.11 -13.97
CA LEU A 284 31.65 -14.35 -14.28
C LEU A 284 31.61 -13.00 -13.53
N GLN A 285 32.08 -12.97 -12.28
CA GLN A 285 32.11 -11.76 -11.45
C GLN A 285 33.08 -10.72 -12.00
N GLU A 286 34.21 -11.15 -12.59
CA GLU A 286 35.15 -10.26 -13.27
C GLU A 286 34.50 -9.62 -14.51
N ALA A 287 33.84 -10.43 -15.36
CA ALA A 287 33.13 -9.96 -16.54
C ALA A 287 32.03 -8.95 -16.19
N HIS A 288 31.25 -9.25 -15.13
CA HIS A 288 30.21 -8.36 -14.63
C HIS A 288 30.76 -7.03 -14.10
N LYS A 289 31.83 -7.08 -13.29
CA LYS A 289 32.46 -5.87 -12.74
C LYS A 289 33.01 -4.99 -13.85
N SER A 290 33.63 -5.58 -14.87
CA SER A 290 34.10 -4.87 -16.06
C SER A 290 32.93 -4.21 -16.80
N LEU A 291 31.81 -4.93 -17.00
CA LEU A 291 30.63 -4.39 -17.67
C LEU A 291 30.00 -3.20 -16.92
N ILE A 292 29.90 -3.24 -15.59
CA ILE A 292 29.40 -2.10 -14.79
C ILE A 292 30.26 -0.85 -15.02
N LYS A 293 31.59 -1.01 -15.16
CA LYS A 293 32.49 0.10 -15.44
C LYS A 293 32.30 0.66 -16.85
N LEU A 294 32.09 -0.21 -17.85
CA LEU A 294 31.75 0.20 -19.21
C LEU A 294 30.40 0.92 -19.28
N GLN A 295 29.40 0.45 -18.54
CA GLN A 295 28.10 1.12 -18.42
C GLN A 295 28.23 2.49 -17.76
N SER A 296 29.06 2.60 -16.71
CA SER A 296 29.35 3.88 -16.05
C SER A 296 30.06 4.85 -16.98
N TRP A 297 31.03 4.37 -17.77
CA TRP A 297 31.70 5.18 -18.78
C TRP A 297 30.73 5.66 -19.86
N LEU A 298 29.92 4.76 -20.43
CA LEU A 298 28.91 5.09 -21.43
C LEU A 298 27.95 6.17 -20.92
N TYR A 299 27.40 5.98 -19.71
CA TYR A 299 26.41 6.89 -19.18
C TYR A 299 27.01 8.27 -18.85
N SER A 300 28.23 8.30 -18.29
CA SER A 300 28.99 9.52 -18.08
C SER A 300 29.26 10.26 -19.40
N PHE A 301 29.65 9.52 -20.45
CA PHE A 301 29.88 10.05 -21.78
C PHE A 301 28.60 10.67 -22.39
N ILE A 302 27.45 9.99 -22.29
CA ILE A 302 26.18 10.51 -22.80
C ILE A 302 25.79 11.79 -22.05
N ASN A 303 25.82 11.79 -20.72
CA ASN A 303 25.38 12.94 -19.93
C ASN A 303 26.29 14.16 -20.10
N LYS A 304 27.60 13.95 -20.12
CA LYS A 304 28.58 15.03 -20.34
C LYS A 304 28.40 15.71 -21.71
N ASN A 305 27.97 14.95 -22.72
CA ASN A 305 27.87 15.43 -24.10
C ASN A 305 26.40 15.66 -24.54
N ALA A 306 25.43 15.64 -23.62
CA ALA A 306 24.01 15.76 -23.94
C ALA A 306 23.64 17.08 -24.64
N ASP A 307 24.33 18.18 -24.34
CA ASP A 307 24.08 19.48 -24.99
C ASP A 307 24.62 19.51 -26.44
N VAL A 308 25.79 18.90 -26.66
CA VAL A 308 26.40 18.75 -27.99
C VAL A 308 25.55 17.84 -28.87
N TYR A 309 24.93 16.81 -28.29
CA TYR A 309 23.97 15.94 -28.95
C TYR A 309 22.76 16.72 -29.52
N LYS A 310 22.25 17.71 -28.78
CA LYS A 310 21.09 18.53 -29.20
C LYS A 310 21.46 19.58 -30.27
N ALA A 311 22.72 19.99 -30.33
CA ALA A 311 23.19 21.05 -31.22
C ALA A 311 23.39 20.59 -32.69
N GLY A 312 23.48 19.29 -32.95
CA GLY A 312 23.64 18.72 -34.30
C GLY A 312 25.08 18.25 -34.60
N THR A 313 25.23 17.44 -35.65
CA THR A 313 26.48 16.75 -36.02
C THR A 313 27.66 17.67 -36.30
N GLU A 314 27.41 18.92 -36.68
CA GLU A 314 28.42 19.94 -36.97
C GLU A 314 29.19 20.42 -35.73
N PHE A 315 28.68 20.16 -34.52
CA PHE A 315 29.29 20.58 -33.25
C PHE A 315 30.08 19.47 -32.53
N LEU A 316 30.21 18.29 -33.14
CA LEU A 316 30.97 17.17 -32.55
C LEU A 316 32.48 17.43 -32.66
N SER A 317 33.15 17.59 -31.52
CA SER A 317 34.60 17.73 -31.48
C SER A 317 35.31 16.39 -31.72
N SER A 318 36.57 16.44 -32.19
CA SER A 318 37.39 15.23 -32.36
C SER A 318 37.53 14.43 -31.07
N VAL A 319 37.57 15.11 -29.93
CA VAL A 319 37.65 14.49 -28.59
C VAL A 319 36.43 13.59 -28.29
N VAL A 320 35.23 14.03 -28.66
CA VAL A 320 33.99 13.26 -28.44
C VAL A 320 33.96 12.02 -29.33
N LEU A 321 34.43 12.16 -30.58
CA LEU A 321 34.53 11.04 -31.52
C LEU A 321 35.60 10.01 -31.09
N ASP A 322 36.74 10.48 -30.59
CA ASP A 322 37.81 9.61 -30.07
C ASP A 322 37.34 8.84 -28.82
N GLU A 323 36.63 9.50 -27.90
CA GLU A 323 36.06 8.85 -26.71
C GLU A 323 35.01 7.80 -27.11
N LYS A 324 34.13 8.12 -28.06
CA LYS A 324 33.16 7.16 -28.61
C LYS A 324 33.87 5.96 -29.23
N ALA A 325 34.89 6.19 -30.06
CA ALA A 325 35.63 5.10 -30.72
C ALA A 325 36.29 4.18 -29.69
N ALA A 326 36.84 4.73 -28.62
CA ALA A 326 37.39 3.96 -27.51
C ALA A 326 36.32 3.16 -26.75
N LEU A 327 35.15 3.74 -26.51
CA LEU A 327 33.98 3.05 -25.92
C LEU A 327 33.54 1.86 -26.78
N VAL A 328 33.34 2.07 -28.09
CA VAL A 328 32.95 1.01 -29.03
C VAL A 328 34.01 -0.11 -29.04
N ALA A 329 35.30 0.25 -29.11
CA ALA A 329 36.39 -0.72 -29.06
C ALA A 329 36.40 -1.52 -27.76
N ALA A 330 36.09 -0.89 -26.62
CA ALA A 330 36.00 -1.56 -25.33
C ALA A 330 34.83 -2.54 -25.24
N TYR A 331 33.63 -2.20 -25.74
CA TYR A 331 32.48 -3.12 -25.81
C TYR A 331 32.75 -4.30 -26.75
N ASN A 332 33.40 -4.07 -27.88
CA ASN A 332 33.83 -5.13 -28.80
C ASN A 332 34.84 -6.07 -28.13
N SER A 333 35.85 -5.50 -27.45
CA SER A 333 36.85 -6.28 -26.71
C SER A 333 36.21 -7.09 -25.58
N TRP A 334 35.21 -6.52 -24.90
CA TRP A 334 34.49 -7.20 -23.83
C TRP A 334 33.68 -8.38 -24.37
N SER A 335 33.01 -8.20 -25.51
CA SER A 335 32.24 -9.26 -26.17
C SER A 335 33.16 -10.41 -26.60
N TYR A 336 34.32 -10.10 -27.20
CA TYR A 336 35.34 -11.08 -27.54
C TYR A 336 35.87 -11.85 -26.31
N ALA A 337 36.15 -11.15 -25.20
CA ALA A 337 36.62 -11.78 -23.97
C ALA A 337 35.56 -12.69 -23.32
N VAL A 338 34.27 -12.36 -23.46
CA VAL A 338 33.15 -13.20 -23.01
C VAL A 338 32.98 -14.43 -23.90
N GLU A 339 33.08 -14.29 -25.22
CA GLU A 339 33.05 -15.42 -26.15
C GLU A 339 34.15 -16.43 -25.85
N ASN A 340 35.38 -15.96 -25.62
CA ASN A 340 36.49 -16.82 -25.22
C ASN A 340 36.24 -17.50 -23.86
N PHE A 341 35.71 -16.77 -22.88
CA PHE A 341 35.36 -17.35 -21.59
C PHE A 341 34.30 -18.44 -21.73
N GLN A 342 33.29 -18.23 -22.58
CA GLN A 342 32.24 -19.20 -22.86
C GLN A 342 32.77 -20.46 -23.55
N LEU A 343 33.82 -20.35 -24.36
CA LEU A 343 34.46 -21.46 -25.07
C LEU A 343 35.51 -22.22 -24.23
N ALA A 344 36.08 -21.59 -23.19
CA ALA A 344 37.21 -22.13 -22.46
C ALA A 344 36.89 -23.41 -21.67
N GLU A 345 35.74 -23.49 -21.00
CA GLU A 345 35.35 -24.64 -20.17
C GLU A 345 33.83 -24.87 -20.19
N ALA A 346 33.42 -26.10 -19.81
CA ALA A 346 32.01 -26.41 -19.60
C ALA A 346 31.51 -25.75 -18.31
N HIS A 347 30.73 -24.68 -18.46
CA HIS A 347 30.16 -23.92 -17.35
C HIS A 347 28.94 -24.60 -16.72
N ASP A 348 28.70 -24.35 -15.45
CA ASP A 348 27.46 -24.74 -14.78
C ASP A 348 26.26 -23.91 -15.29
N GLU A 349 25.03 -24.37 -15.01
CA GLU A 349 23.82 -23.68 -15.49
C GLU A 349 23.76 -22.23 -14.97
N HIS A 350 24.14 -21.98 -13.71
CA HIS A 350 24.16 -20.64 -13.14
C HIS A 350 25.06 -19.70 -13.95
N THR A 351 26.28 -20.13 -14.28
CA THR A 351 27.21 -19.31 -15.07
C THR A 351 26.70 -19.08 -16.49
N LYS A 352 26.09 -20.08 -17.14
CA LYS A 352 25.49 -19.91 -18.48
C LYS A 352 24.39 -18.84 -18.49
N TYR A 353 23.44 -18.88 -17.56
CA TYR A 353 22.38 -17.85 -17.49
C TYR A 353 22.93 -16.50 -17.04
N GLY A 354 23.92 -16.47 -16.16
CA GLY A 354 24.66 -15.26 -15.81
C GLY A 354 25.32 -14.60 -17.02
N LEU A 355 25.95 -15.38 -17.91
CA LEU A 355 26.53 -14.87 -19.16
C LEU A 355 25.47 -14.31 -20.11
N ARG A 356 24.35 -15.01 -20.30
CA ARG A 356 23.22 -14.51 -21.12
C ARG A 356 22.67 -13.19 -20.57
N PHE A 357 22.55 -13.08 -19.26
CA PHE A 357 22.19 -11.84 -18.58
C PHE A 357 23.18 -10.71 -18.93
N LEU A 358 24.49 -10.94 -18.80
CA LEU A 358 25.50 -9.94 -19.14
C LEU A 358 25.47 -9.55 -20.63
N LEU A 359 25.23 -10.51 -21.53
CA LEU A 359 25.12 -10.28 -22.97
C LEU A 359 23.93 -9.39 -23.33
N VAL A 360 22.76 -9.59 -22.70
CA VAL A 360 21.58 -8.72 -22.87
C VAL A 360 21.97 -7.27 -22.55
N HIS A 361 22.60 -7.04 -21.40
CA HIS A 361 23.02 -5.71 -20.96
C HIS A 361 24.13 -5.11 -21.83
N SER A 362 25.10 -5.91 -22.29
CA SER A 362 26.17 -5.43 -23.16
C SER A 362 25.63 -5.02 -24.53
N LYS A 363 24.82 -5.88 -25.16
CA LYS A 363 24.26 -5.63 -26.50
C LYS A 363 23.34 -4.42 -26.53
N ILE A 364 22.47 -4.23 -25.54
CA ILE A 364 21.62 -3.03 -25.48
C ILE A 364 22.47 -1.76 -25.30
N CYS A 365 23.52 -1.80 -24.48
CA CYS A 365 24.43 -0.67 -24.29
C CYS A 365 25.22 -0.36 -25.58
N GLN A 366 25.64 -1.38 -26.31
CA GLN A 366 26.30 -1.24 -27.61
C GLN A 366 25.37 -0.58 -28.63
N MET A 367 24.11 -1.03 -28.75
CA MET A 367 23.12 -0.36 -29.61
C MET A 367 22.92 1.11 -29.21
N ILE A 368 22.91 1.42 -27.92
CA ILE A 368 22.83 2.81 -27.44
C ILE A 368 24.05 3.62 -27.89
N VAL A 369 25.28 3.12 -27.68
CA VAL A 369 26.52 3.79 -28.11
C VAL A 369 26.50 4.04 -29.63
N ASP A 370 26.17 3.01 -30.40
CA ASP A 370 26.23 3.06 -31.87
C ASP A 370 25.21 4.04 -32.45
N SER A 371 24.05 4.17 -31.79
CA SER A 371 23.00 5.13 -32.17
C SER A 371 23.32 6.61 -31.87
N LYS A 372 24.33 6.90 -31.04
CA LYS A 372 24.61 8.25 -30.53
C LYS A 372 25.97 8.78 -31.00
N PHE A 373 26.07 10.08 -31.27
CA PHE A 373 27.32 10.81 -31.57
C PHE A 373 28.18 10.25 -32.75
N PRO A 374 27.77 10.35 -34.03
CA PRO A 374 26.58 11.03 -34.55
C PRO A 374 25.31 10.19 -34.34
N VAL A 375 24.15 10.83 -34.46
CA VAL A 375 22.86 10.14 -34.43
C VAL A 375 22.82 9.16 -35.60
N ASN A 376 22.57 7.89 -35.29
CA ASN A 376 22.31 6.87 -36.29
C ASN A 376 20.96 6.22 -35.99
N ASP A 377 19.92 6.76 -36.61
CA ASP A 377 18.56 6.27 -36.45
C ASP A 377 18.37 4.87 -37.04
N GLU A 378 19.27 4.38 -37.91
CA GLU A 378 19.19 3.04 -38.49
C GLU A 378 19.38 1.93 -37.44
N ILE A 379 20.12 2.19 -36.35
CA ILE A 379 20.40 1.18 -35.31
C ILE A 379 19.12 0.68 -34.65
N PHE A 380 18.23 1.60 -34.24
CA PHE A 380 16.92 1.27 -33.67
C PHE A 380 15.80 1.29 -34.73
N GLY A 381 16.02 1.94 -35.88
CA GLY A 381 15.08 2.10 -36.98
C GLY A 381 15.04 0.93 -37.97
N ALA A 382 16.06 0.06 -38.00
CA ALA A 382 16.09 -1.11 -38.88
C ALA A 382 14.84 -1.99 -38.70
N SER A 383 14.26 -2.46 -39.81
CA SER A 383 13.16 -3.42 -39.81
C SER A 383 13.32 -4.38 -41.00
N PRO A 384 13.60 -5.68 -40.78
CA PRO A 384 13.76 -6.32 -39.47
C PRO A 384 15.00 -5.85 -38.70
N ASN A 385 14.95 -5.84 -37.36
CA ASN A 385 16.10 -5.50 -36.50
C ASN A 385 16.74 -6.76 -35.87
N PRO A 386 17.75 -7.38 -36.51
CA PRO A 386 18.32 -8.66 -36.04
C PRO A 386 19.00 -8.54 -34.68
N ALA A 387 19.69 -7.43 -34.40
CA ALA A 387 20.36 -7.20 -33.11
C ALA A 387 19.34 -7.16 -31.96
N ALA A 388 18.21 -6.48 -32.16
CA ALA A 388 17.14 -6.44 -31.16
C ALA A 388 16.46 -7.82 -30.98
N HIS A 389 16.25 -8.58 -32.05
CA HIS A 389 15.71 -9.94 -31.96
C HIS A 389 16.62 -10.88 -31.15
N GLU A 390 17.93 -10.81 -31.35
CA GLU A 390 18.90 -11.60 -30.58
C GLU A 390 18.80 -11.31 -29.07
N ILE A 391 18.63 -10.03 -28.69
CA ILE A 391 18.41 -9.65 -27.30
C ILE A 391 17.11 -10.26 -26.75
N LEU A 392 16.01 -10.21 -27.52
CA LEU A 392 14.74 -10.80 -27.10
C LEU A 392 14.84 -12.32 -26.91
N ASP A 393 15.58 -13.02 -27.76
CA ASP A 393 15.79 -14.47 -27.63
C ASP A 393 16.59 -14.81 -26.36
N LEU A 394 17.63 -14.03 -26.05
CA LEU A 394 18.37 -14.17 -24.79
C LEU A 394 17.45 -13.94 -23.59
N VAL A 395 16.62 -12.89 -23.61
CA VAL A 395 15.66 -12.57 -22.54
C VAL A 395 14.63 -13.68 -22.36
N GLU A 396 14.09 -14.23 -23.45
CA GLU A 396 13.11 -15.32 -23.39
C GLU A 396 13.68 -16.52 -22.64
N THR A 397 14.92 -16.91 -22.94
CA THR A 397 15.57 -18.01 -22.23
C THR A 397 15.80 -17.74 -20.73
N LEU A 398 16.04 -16.49 -20.34
CA LEU A 398 16.17 -16.08 -18.93
C LEU A 398 14.82 -16.13 -18.19
N LEU A 399 13.74 -15.73 -18.86
CA LEU A 399 12.38 -15.80 -18.33
C LEU A 399 11.91 -17.25 -18.17
N GLU A 400 12.20 -18.11 -19.14
CA GLU A 400 11.93 -19.55 -19.05
C GLU A 400 12.68 -20.20 -17.89
N TYR A 401 13.97 -19.88 -17.72
CA TYR A 401 14.77 -20.39 -16.62
C TYR A 401 14.18 -20.00 -15.26
N THR A 402 13.77 -18.74 -15.11
CA THR A 402 13.12 -18.28 -13.87
C THR A 402 11.82 -19.05 -13.62
N THR A 403 11.04 -19.31 -14.67
CA THR A 403 9.78 -20.07 -14.58
C THR A 403 10.03 -21.52 -14.14
N LYS A 404 11.11 -22.15 -14.65
CA LYS A 404 11.54 -23.48 -14.24
C LYS A 404 11.97 -23.51 -12.77
N LEU A 405 12.75 -22.52 -12.31
CA LEU A 405 13.15 -22.40 -10.90
C LEU A 405 11.95 -22.23 -9.98
N ASN A 406 11.00 -21.35 -10.35
CA ASN A 406 9.77 -21.11 -9.61
C ASN A 406 8.87 -22.36 -9.50
N SER A 407 9.00 -23.30 -10.44
CA SER A 407 8.23 -24.56 -10.47
C SER A 407 8.94 -25.72 -9.76
N SER A 408 10.16 -25.51 -9.24
CA SER A 408 10.96 -26.55 -8.59
C SER A 408 10.37 -26.99 -7.24
N PRO A 409 10.47 -28.28 -6.86
CA PRO A 409 10.08 -28.76 -5.52
C PRO A 409 10.84 -28.10 -4.36
N SER A 410 12.01 -27.51 -4.64
CA SER A 410 12.85 -26.80 -3.67
C SER A 410 12.46 -25.33 -3.48
N ALA A 411 11.61 -24.77 -4.34
CA ALA A 411 11.11 -23.41 -4.18
C ALA A 411 10.07 -23.36 -3.05
N THR A 412 9.94 -22.22 -2.38
CA THR A 412 8.73 -21.89 -1.60
C THR A 412 7.48 -22.26 -2.41
N GLN A 413 6.43 -22.79 -1.76
CA GLN A 413 5.23 -23.24 -2.49
C GLN A 413 4.65 -22.09 -3.33
N THR A 414 4.84 -22.17 -4.65
CA THR A 414 4.28 -21.30 -5.70
C THR A 414 4.62 -19.80 -5.58
N PRO A 415 5.87 -19.36 -5.88
CA PRO A 415 6.14 -17.94 -6.07
C PRO A 415 5.28 -17.39 -7.22
N ARG A 416 4.53 -16.32 -6.94
CA ARG A 416 3.58 -15.67 -7.86
C ARG A 416 4.15 -14.41 -8.50
N ARG A 417 5.18 -13.85 -7.89
CA ARG A 417 5.91 -12.66 -8.34
C ARG A 417 7.41 -12.93 -8.19
N ASN A 418 8.22 -12.19 -8.92
CA ASN A 418 9.67 -12.25 -8.83
C ASN A 418 10.24 -10.87 -8.47
N PHE A 419 11.20 -10.85 -7.57
CA PHE A 419 11.89 -9.63 -7.17
C PHE A 419 13.41 -9.84 -7.24
N SER A 420 14.13 -8.88 -7.80
CA SER A 420 15.57 -8.75 -7.66
C SER A 420 15.94 -7.29 -7.38
N LEU A 421 17.04 -7.07 -6.68
CA LEU A 421 17.57 -5.72 -6.46
C LEU A 421 18.25 -5.19 -7.72
N GLU A 422 18.91 -6.09 -8.46
CA GLU A 422 19.68 -5.77 -9.66
C GLU A 422 18.78 -5.46 -10.85
N SER A 423 19.29 -4.63 -11.78
CA SER A 423 18.66 -4.42 -13.08
C SER A 423 18.70 -5.74 -13.84
N GLY A 424 17.52 -6.31 -14.10
CA GLY A 424 17.35 -7.54 -14.85
C GLY A 424 16.96 -7.26 -16.30
N VAL A 425 15.96 -7.98 -16.78
CA VAL A 425 15.51 -7.91 -18.18
C VAL A 425 14.45 -6.82 -18.43
N VAL A 426 13.87 -6.22 -17.39
CA VAL A 426 12.79 -5.23 -17.52
C VAL A 426 13.28 -3.95 -18.21
N ALA A 427 14.43 -3.42 -17.81
CA ALA A 427 14.97 -2.20 -18.42
C ALA A 427 15.35 -2.39 -19.91
N PRO A 428 16.08 -3.45 -20.31
CA PRO A 428 16.32 -3.76 -21.73
C PRO A 428 15.05 -3.94 -22.55
N LEU A 429 14.06 -4.69 -22.04
CA LEU A 429 12.78 -4.87 -22.74
C LEU A 429 12.04 -3.55 -22.94
N PHE A 430 12.02 -2.69 -21.91
CA PHE A 430 11.41 -1.38 -22.00
C PHE A 430 12.12 -0.50 -23.04
N ALA A 431 13.47 -0.49 -23.05
CA ALA A 431 14.26 0.25 -24.02
C ALA A 431 13.97 -0.21 -25.46
N LEU A 432 13.95 -1.53 -25.72
CA LEU A 432 13.62 -2.07 -27.05
C LEU A 432 12.20 -1.69 -27.48
N ALA A 433 11.21 -1.85 -26.59
CA ALA A 433 9.83 -1.51 -26.89
C ALA A 433 9.61 -0.02 -27.16
N LEU A 434 10.39 0.83 -26.51
CA LEU A 434 10.29 2.29 -26.61
C LEU A 434 11.02 2.84 -27.84
N LYS A 435 12.21 2.30 -28.16
CA LYS A 435 13.14 2.86 -29.17
C LYS A 435 13.06 2.20 -30.54
N CYS A 436 12.77 0.90 -30.62
CA CYS A 436 12.77 0.21 -31.91
C CYS A 436 11.58 0.63 -32.77
N SER A 437 11.83 0.90 -34.05
CA SER A 437 10.77 1.15 -35.05
C SER A 437 10.21 -0.15 -35.65
N ASP A 438 10.92 -1.26 -35.49
CA ASP A 438 10.43 -2.61 -35.81
C ASP A 438 9.26 -2.99 -34.88
N GLU A 439 8.05 -2.99 -35.40
CA GLU A 439 6.83 -3.27 -34.63
C GLU A 439 6.80 -4.70 -34.08
N SER A 440 7.50 -5.65 -34.72
CA SER A 440 7.58 -7.03 -34.23
C SER A 440 8.41 -7.12 -32.95
N VAL A 441 9.55 -6.43 -32.92
CA VAL A 441 10.41 -6.28 -31.73
C VAL A 441 9.65 -5.53 -30.65
N ALA A 442 9.06 -4.37 -30.98
CA ALA A 442 8.38 -3.55 -30.00
C ALA A 442 7.21 -4.32 -29.37
N THR A 443 6.40 -5.01 -30.17
CA THR A 443 5.25 -5.78 -29.70
C THR A 443 5.68 -6.95 -28.83
N ARG A 444 6.67 -7.74 -29.26
CA ARG A 444 7.20 -8.87 -28.49
C ARG A 444 7.78 -8.42 -27.16
N ALA A 445 8.58 -7.35 -27.14
CA ALA A 445 9.14 -6.79 -25.92
C ALA A 445 8.06 -6.31 -24.92
N ALA A 446 7.05 -5.57 -25.42
CA ALA A 446 5.93 -5.10 -24.60
C ALA A 446 5.07 -6.27 -24.06
N GLN A 447 4.88 -7.32 -24.86
CA GLN A 447 4.15 -8.52 -24.44
C GLN A 447 4.91 -9.25 -23.32
N MET A 448 6.21 -9.46 -23.46
CA MET A 448 7.05 -10.07 -22.42
C MET A 448 6.99 -9.28 -21.10
N LEU A 449 6.98 -7.94 -21.16
CA LEU A 449 6.75 -7.09 -19.97
C LEU A 449 5.36 -7.31 -19.37
N SER A 450 4.31 -7.29 -20.19
CA SER A 450 2.92 -7.43 -19.73
C SER A 450 2.61 -8.79 -19.07
N LEU A 451 3.29 -9.85 -19.51
CA LEU A 451 3.15 -11.20 -18.95
C LEU A 451 4.03 -11.40 -17.71
N SER A 452 4.99 -10.50 -17.49
CA SER A 452 5.98 -10.62 -16.42
C SER A 452 5.48 -9.96 -15.12
N GLN A 453 5.44 -10.73 -14.04
CA GLN A 453 5.16 -10.24 -12.68
C GLN A 453 6.47 -9.97 -11.92
N ARG A 454 7.40 -9.28 -12.61
CA ARG A 454 8.77 -9.00 -12.11
C ARG A 454 8.93 -7.56 -11.65
N ARG A 455 9.69 -7.41 -10.58
CA ARG A 455 10.24 -6.14 -10.11
C ARG A 455 11.75 -6.24 -9.94
N GLU A 456 12.47 -5.28 -10.50
CA GLU A 456 13.93 -5.27 -10.63
C GLU A 456 14.46 -3.91 -10.15
N GLY A 457 14.66 -3.81 -8.84
CA GLY A 457 14.93 -2.55 -8.15
C GLY A 457 13.81 -1.54 -8.41
N LEU A 458 14.18 -0.43 -9.08
CA LEU A 458 13.27 0.66 -9.45
C LEU A 458 12.32 0.32 -10.61
N TYR A 459 12.64 -0.73 -11.38
CA TYR A 459 11.86 -1.13 -12.55
C TYR A 459 10.77 -2.12 -12.17
N ASP A 460 9.55 -1.91 -12.67
CA ASP A 460 8.42 -2.81 -12.48
C ASP A 460 7.79 -3.14 -13.84
N ALA A 461 7.76 -4.42 -14.19
CA ALA A 461 7.40 -4.85 -15.55
C ALA A 461 5.97 -4.44 -15.96
N GLN A 462 5.02 -4.56 -15.02
CA GLN A 462 3.63 -4.16 -15.24
C GLN A 462 3.52 -2.64 -15.45
N THR A 463 4.24 -1.87 -14.64
CA THR A 463 4.34 -0.42 -14.77
C THR A 463 4.92 -0.01 -16.12
N MET A 464 6.00 -0.65 -16.56
CA MET A 464 6.61 -0.39 -17.88
C MET A 464 5.66 -0.75 -19.03
N ALA A 465 4.94 -1.88 -18.94
CA ALA A 465 3.95 -2.27 -19.95
C ALA A 465 2.78 -1.28 -20.05
N MET A 466 2.32 -0.73 -18.92
CA MET A 466 1.27 0.30 -18.90
C MET A 466 1.72 1.58 -19.61
N ILE A 467 2.97 2.03 -19.38
CA ILE A 467 3.55 3.20 -20.08
C ILE A 467 3.53 2.97 -21.59
N LEU A 468 4.07 1.83 -22.04
CA LEU A 468 4.14 1.49 -23.47
C LEU A 468 2.75 1.44 -24.11
N THR A 469 1.76 0.90 -23.39
CA THR A 469 0.37 0.84 -23.86
C THR A 469 -0.22 2.24 -24.05
N HIS A 470 0.07 3.17 -23.14
CA HIS A 470 -0.40 4.54 -23.24
C HIS A 470 0.26 5.29 -24.41
N LEU A 471 1.59 5.17 -24.55
CA LEU A 471 2.32 5.79 -25.66
C LEU A 471 1.87 5.23 -27.02
N ARG A 472 1.60 3.93 -27.12
CA ARG A 472 1.02 3.31 -28.33
C ARG A 472 -0.34 3.90 -28.68
N LYS A 473 -1.23 4.06 -27.70
CA LYS A 473 -2.54 4.69 -27.94
C LYS A 473 -2.40 6.11 -28.47
N SER A 474 -1.50 6.90 -27.88
CA SER A 474 -1.21 8.27 -28.36
C SER A 474 -0.74 8.27 -29.81
N ARG A 475 0.24 7.41 -30.15
CA ARG A 475 0.73 7.23 -31.52
C ARG A 475 -0.38 6.84 -32.49
N ASP A 476 -1.22 5.87 -32.10
CA ASP A 476 -2.27 5.34 -32.98
C ASP A 476 -3.40 6.36 -33.19
N GLU A 477 -3.71 7.18 -32.18
CA GLU A 477 -4.63 8.31 -32.29
C GLU A 477 -4.09 9.39 -33.24
N GLU A 478 -2.81 9.76 -33.11
CA GLU A 478 -2.15 10.70 -34.04
C GLU A 478 -2.13 10.17 -35.48
N LYS A 479 -1.86 8.88 -35.68
CA LYS A 479 -1.90 8.24 -36.99
C LYS A 479 -3.29 8.31 -37.62
N LYS A 480 -4.36 8.12 -36.84
CA LYS A 480 -5.75 8.24 -37.34
C LYS A 480 -6.05 9.67 -37.80
N VAL A 481 -5.67 10.67 -37.01
CA VAL A 481 -5.85 12.08 -37.38
C VAL A 481 -5.06 12.44 -38.64
N LYS A 482 -3.82 11.97 -38.76
CA LYS A 482 -2.99 12.21 -39.97
C LYS A 482 -3.53 11.48 -41.20
N ALA A 483 -4.02 10.24 -41.06
CA ALA A 483 -4.61 9.49 -42.17
C ALA A 483 -5.91 10.12 -42.72
N GLU A 484 -6.65 10.87 -41.88
CA GLU A 484 -7.82 11.65 -42.31
C GLU A 484 -7.42 12.92 -43.09
N LEU A 485 -6.19 13.40 -42.93
CA LEU A 485 -5.68 14.66 -43.51
C LEU A 485 -4.77 14.46 -44.72
N GLU A 486 -3.96 13.39 -44.73
CA GLU A 486 -2.92 13.14 -45.74
C GLU A 486 -2.98 11.67 -46.19
N SER A 487 -3.26 11.44 -47.48
CA SER A 487 -3.40 10.10 -48.08
C SER A 487 -2.05 9.39 -48.30
N SER A 488 -1.20 9.32 -47.27
CA SER A 488 0.12 8.67 -47.30
C SER A 488 0.30 7.74 -46.11
N GLU A 489 0.83 6.53 -46.34
CA GLU A 489 1.26 5.63 -45.27
C GLU A 489 2.42 6.26 -44.50
N ALA A 490 2.15 6.77 -43.30
CA ALA A 490 3.18 7.28 -42.41
C ALA A 490 4.04 6.13 -41.86
N ALA A 491 5.36 6.23 -42.02
CA ALA A 491 6.32 5.29 -41.43
C ALA A 491 6.07 5.12 -39.92
N THR A 492 6.21 3.89 -39.42
CA THR A 492 6.02 3.61 -37.98
C THR A 492 7.17 4.19 -37.18
N SER A 493 6.96 5.35 -36.56
CA SER A 493 7.94 5.94 -35.67
C SER A 493 8.01 5.20 -34.33
N ALA A 494 9.20 5.22 -33.72
CA ALA A 494 9.44 4.72 -32.37
C ALA A 494 8.53 5.42 -31.33
N LEU A 495 8.15 4.71 -30.27
CA LEU A 495 7.26 5.25 -29.23
C LEU A 495 7.88 6.43 -28.47
N GLU A 496 9.20 6.52 -28.39
CA GLU A 496 9.88 7.67 -27.77
C GLU A 496 9.54 9.01 -28.44
N SER A 497 9.20 9.01 -29.74
CA SER A 497 8.79 10.23 -30.46
C SER A 497 7.43 10.78 -30.01
N HIS A 498 6.65 9.97 -29.28
CA HIS A 498 5.31 10.30 -28.77
C HIS A 498 5.32 10.66 -27.28
N ILE A 499 6.50 10.82 -26.69
CA ILE A 499 6.62 11.36 -25.33
C ILE A 499 6.20 12.84 -25.37
N PRO A 500 5.31 13.31 -24.46
CA PRO A 500 4.74 14.65 -24.54
C PRO A 500 5.77 15.78 -24.63
N ASN A 501 5.56 16.72 -25.56
CA ASN A 501 6.36 17.94 -25.69
C ASN A 501 6.27 18.77 -24.39
N GLY A 502 7.40 18.99 -23.72
CA GLY A 502 7.50 19.58 -22.38
C GLY A 502 7.96 18.60 -21.29
N TYR A 503 8.15 17.32 -21.61
CA TYR A 503 8.96 16.42 -20.79
C TYR A 503 10.43 16.85 -20.89
N GLU A 504 10.88 17.67 -19.94
CA GLU A 504 12.30 18.00 -19.76
C GLU A 504 12.99 16.80 -19.10
N GLY A 505 13.35 15.81 -19.93
CA GLY A 505 14.09 14.58 -19.63
C GLY A 505 14.65 14.49 -18.21
N GLY A 506 14.04 13.63 -17.39
CA GLY A 506 14.51 13.37 -16.04
C GLY A 506 14.09 12.00 -15.54
N GLY A 507 14.12 11.00 -16.44
CA GLY A 507 13.89 9.61 -16.09
C GLY A 507 12.46 9.11 -16.19
N ILE A 508 12.35 7.80 -16.01
CA ILE A 508 11.11 7.03 -16.09
C ILE A 508 10.15 7.41 -14.96
N ASP A 509 10.65 7.83 -13.79
CA ASP A 509 9.84 8.35 -12.67
C ASP A 509 9.09 9.64 -13.01
N LYS A 510 9.76 10.59 -13.69
CA LYS A 510 9.10 11.81 -14.17
C LYS A 510 8.12 11.49 -15.29
N LEU A 511 8.44 10.54 -16.17
CA LEU A 511 7.50 10.05 -17.18
C LEU A 511 6.24 9.46 -16.52
N LEU A 512 6.40 8.61 -15.50
CA LEU A 512 5.30 8.05 -14.71
C LEU A 512 4.46 9.11 -14.00
N ALA A 513 5.09 10.10 -13.39
CA ALA A 513 4.40 11.22 -12.75
C ALA A 513 3.62 12.06 -13.79
N SER A 514 4.26 12.34 -14.94
CA SER A 514 3.68 13.05 -16.09
C SER A 514 2.64 12.24 -16.86
N MET A 515 2.40 10.98 -16.49
CA MET A 515 1.34 10.15 -17.07
C MET A 515 0.24 9.81 -16.05
N ASN A 516 0.45 10.09 -14.75
CA ASN A 516 -0.51 9.79 -13.69
C ASN A 516 -1.21 11.05 -13.16
N ILE A 517 -2.25 11.46 -13.89
CA ILE A 517 -3.11 12.62 -13.57
C ILE A 517 -3.69 12.53 -12.15
N PHE A 518 -4.05 11.35 -11.66
CA PHE A 518 -4.64 11.19 -10.33
C PHE A 518 -3.65 11.57 -9.22
N ARG A 519 -2.40 11.10 -9.30
CA ARG A 519 -1.35 11.42 -8.31
C ARG A 519 -1.11 12.93 -8.22
N VAL A 520 -1.10 13.62 -9.36
CA VAL A 520 -0.78 15.04 -9.43
C VAL A 520 -1.98 15.90 -9.07
N CYS A 521 -3.17 15.58 -9.59
CA CYS A 521 -4.33 16.48 -9.58
C CYS A 521 -5.41 16.10 -8.57
N ALA A 522 -5.37 14.90 -7.99
CA ALA A 522 -6.37 14.42 -7.06
C ALA A 522 -5.82 14.25 -5.64
N TYR A 523 -6.73 14.28 -4.66
CA TYR A 523 -6.44 13.95 -3.25
C TYR A 523 -7.69 13.32 -2.61
N HIS A 524 -7.54 12.63 -1.48
CA HIS A 524 -8.69 12.12 -0.72
C HIS A 524 -9.01 13.03 0.48
N ARG A 525 -10.30 13.35 0.67
CA ARG A 525 -10.75 14.29 1.71
C ARG A 525 -11.20 13.58 2.99
N TYR A 526 -10.22 13.24 3.83
CA TYR A 526 -10.42 12.55 5.11
C TYR A 526 -11.26 13.32 6.13
N GLU A 527 -11.34 14.66 6.02
CA GLU A 527 -12.18 15.49 6.91
C GLU A 527 -13.66 15.07 6.87
N PHE A 528 -14.18 14.67 5.72
CA PHE A 528 -15.58 14.26 5.61
C PHE A 528 -15.85 12.97 6.36
N ASP A 529 -14.98 11.98 6.21
CA ASP A 529 -15.09 10.74 6.94
C ASP A 529 -15.10 11.00 8.45
N ASP A 530 -14.37 12.02 8.91
CA ASP A 530 -14.16 12.40 10.32
C ASP A 530 -15.45 12.91 10.98
N LEU A 531 -16.37 13.42 10.16
CA LEU A 531 -17.68 13.91 10.58
C LEU A 531 -18.72 12.80 10.70
N LEU A 532 -18.46 11.60 10.21
CA LEU A 532 -19.46 10.55 10.06
C LEU A 532 -19.36 9.48 11.15
N VAL A 533 -20.36 8.60 11.20
CA VAL A 533 -20.30 7.43 12.06
C VAL A 533 -19.18 6.51 11.57
N ARG A 534 -18.16 6.32 12.41
CA ARG A 534 -17.02 5.44 12.10
C ARG A 534 -16.97 4.22 13.00
N THR A 535 -16.49 3.13 12.44
CA THR A 535 -16.06 1.95 13.21
C THR A 535 -14.53 1.98 13.30
N PRO A 536 -13.95 2.13 14.51
CA PRO A 536 -12.50 2.14 14.67
C PRO A 536 -11.87 0.86 14.12
N ASP A 537 -10.69 0.95 13.53
CA ASP A 537 -10.01 -0.20 12.91
C ASP A 537 -9.77 -1.34 13.90
N SER A 538 -9.48 -1.01 15.16
CA SER A 538 -9.36 -1.98 16.26
C SER A 538 -10.62 -2.81 16.48
N LYS A 539 -11.78 -2.29 16.08
CA LYS A 539 -13.09 -2.95 16.14
C LYS A 539 -13.56 -3.47 14.78
N LEU A 540 -12.78 -3.33 13.71
CA LEU A 540 -13.11 -3.84 12.37
C LEU A 540 -12.78 -5.33 12.21
N GLN A 541 -11.92 -5.92 13.05
CA GLN A 541 -11.68 -7.37 13.02
C GLN A 541 -12.96 -8.16 13.38
N ALA A 542 -13.45 -8.99 12.46
CA ALA A 542 -14.55 -9.93 12.68
C ALA A 542 -14.41 -11.18 11.81
N PRO A 543 -13.37 -12.00 12.02
CA PRO A 543 -13.13 -13.21 11.24
C PRO A 543 -14.33 -14.18 11.27
N PHE A 544 -15.07 -14.21 12.38
CA PHE A 544 -16.28 -15.01 12.53
C PHE A 544 -17.43 -14.64 11.56
N LEU A 545 -17.43 -13.43 11.01
CA LEU A 545 -18.38 -13.03 9.95
C LEU A 545 -17.85 -13.41 8.56
N GLN A 546 -16.53 -13.45 8.38
CA GLN A 546 -15.89 -13.65 7.08
C GLN A 546 -15.69 -15.12 6.70
N SER A 547 -15.54 -16.02 7.69
CA SER A 547 -15.28 -17.44 7.43
C SER A 547 -16.33 -18.37 8.04
N ALA A 548 -16.54 -19.50 7.36
CA ALA A 548 -17.16 -20.68 7.94
C ALA A 548 -16.22 -21.37 8.96
N PHE A 549 -16.75 -22.29 9.76
CA PHE A 549 -15.93 -23.09 10.67
C PHE A 549 -15.47 -24.37 9.97
N ASN A 550 -14.22 -24.79 10.18
CA ASN A 550 -13.63 -26.02 9.59
C ASN A 550 -14.14 -27.32 10.24
N THR A 551 -15.38 -27.34 10.72
CA THR A 551 -15.98 -28.51 11.40
C THR A 551 -16.85 -29.30 10.42
N PRO A 552 -16.85 -30.64 10.47
CA PRO A 552 -17.67 -31.46 9.58
C PRO A 552 -19.15 -31.06 9.66
N VAL A 553 -19.80 -31.01 8.51
CA VAL A 553 -21.21 -30.60 8.38
C VAL A 553 -22.12 -31.79 8.72
N SER A 554 -22.13 -32.20 9.99
CA SER A 554 -22.94 -33.35 10.46
C SER A 554 -24.41 -33.01 10.70
N SER A 555 -24.77 -31.71 10.71
CA SER A 555 -26.12 -31.22 11.04
C SER A 555 -26.93 -30.94 9.77
N SER A 556 -28.17 -31.42 9.71
CA SER A 556 -29.09 -31.10 8.61
C SER A 556 -29.76 -29.72 8.80
N LEU A 557 -30.31 -29.15 7.72
CA LEU A 557 -31.17 -27.94 7.78
C LEU A 557 -32.63 -28.28 8.14
N GLY A 558 -32.91 -29.53 8.54
CA GLY A 558 -34.28 -30.00 8.78
C GLY A 558 -35.14 -29.89 7.51
N ALA A 559 -36.37 -29.38 7.66
CA ALA A 559 -37.30 -29.20 6.55
C ALA A 559 -36.79 -28.24 5.47
N LEU A 560 -35.97 -27.24 5.82
CA LEU A 560 -35.36 -26.31 4.85
C LEU A 560 -34.36 -27.01 3.92
N GLY A 561 -33.78 -28.13 4.35
CA GLY A 561 -32.90 -28.94 3.51
C GLY A 561 -33.60 -29.62 2.32
N ARG A 562 -34.92 -29.57 2.25
CA ARG A 562 -35.71 -30.06 1.11
C ARG A 562 -35.78 -29.06 -0.03
N LEU A 563 -35.41 -27.80 0.20
CA LEU A 563 -35.42 -26.77 -0.82
C LEU A 563 -34.15 -26.88 -1.69
N PRO A 564 -34.25 -26.66 -3.02
CA PRO A 564 -33.10 -26.46 -3.88
C PRO A 564 -32.19 -25.33 -3.37
N LYS A 565 -30.88 -25.44 -3.67
CA LYS A 565 -29.87 -24.47 -3.21
C LYS A 565 -30.21 -23.06 -3.72
N GLU A 566 -30.74 -22.95 -4.92
CA GLU A 566 -31.12 -21.71 -5.58
C GLU A 566 -32.21 -20.97 -4.80
N LEU A 567 -33.27 -21.69 -4.40
CA LEU A 567 -34.35 -21.11 -3.59
C LEU A 567 -33.84 -20.70 -2.21
N MET A 568 -32.93 -21.49 -1.62
CA MET A 568 -32.31 -21.11 -0.35
C MET A 568 -31.49 -19.83 -0.48
N VAL A 569 -30.71 -19.67 -1.54
CA VAL A 569 -29.94 -18.44 -1.80
C VAL A 569 -30.89 -17.25 -1.99
N MET A 570 -31.97 -17.40 -2.76
CA MET A 570 -32.99 -16.35 -2.96
C MET A 570 -33.63 -15.94 -1.62
N ILE A 571 -33.99 -16.91 -0.77
CA ILE A 571 -34.54 -16.63 0.56
C ILE A 571 -33.52 -15.85 1.40
N LEU A 572 -32.27 -16.31 1.44
CA LEU A 572 -31.21 -15.68 2.22
C LEU A 572 -30.96 -14.23 1.77
N GLN A 573 -30.97 -13.96 0.46
CA GLN A 573 -30.78 -12.61 -0.07
C GLN A 573 -31.84 -11.61 0.43
N GLU A 574 -33.08 -12.08 0.62
CA GLU A 574 -34.20 -11.25 1.05
C GLU A 574 -34.36 -11.16 2.58
N LEU A 575 -33.54 -11.88 3.37
CA LEU A 575 -33.52 -11.70 4.83
C LEU A 575 -32.89 -10.36 5.21
N ASP A 576 -33.47 -9.72 6.22
CA ASP A 576 -32.82 -8.60 6.91
C ASP A 576 -31.49 -9.07 7.54
N ILE A 577 -30.53 -8.16 7.67
CA ILE A 577 -29.17 -8.49 8.15
C ILE A 577 -29.20 -9.20 9.50
N VAL A 578 -30.12 -8.83 10.42
CA VAL A 578 -30.20 -9.46 11.74
C VAL A 578 -30.71 -10.89 11.61
N SER A 579 -31.78 -11.12 10.85
CA SER A 579 -32.30 -12.45 10.57
C SER A 579 -31.31 -13.33 9.80
N TYR A 580 -30.57 -12.75 8.84
CA TYR A 580 -29.50 -13.43 8.10
C TYR A 580 -28.40 -13.93 9.05
N LEU A 581 -27.92 -13.06 9.95
CA LEU A 581 -26.88 -13.42 10.92
C LEU A 581 -27.39 -14.42 11.96
N ARG A 582 -28.67 -14.36 12.33
CA ARG A 582 -29.31 -15.35 13.20
C ARG A 582 -29.39 -16.72 12.51
N PHE A 583 -29.85 -16.77 11.26
CA PHE A 583 -29.86 -17.99 10.45
C PHE A 583 -28.45 -18.60 10.35
N ARG A 584 -27.46 -17.77 10.02
CA ARG A 584 -26.05 -18.16 9.96
C ARG A 584 -25.53 -18.72 11.29
N ALA A 585 -26.13 -18.34 12.41
CA ALA A 585 -25.74 -18.80 13.74
C ALA A 585 -26.46 -20.09 14.21
N VAL A 586 -27.44 -20.61 13.44
CA VAL A 586 -28.25 -21.77 13.84
C VAL A 586 -27.43 -23.05 13.97
N ASN A 587 -26.68 -23.41 12.93
CA ASN A 587 -25.79 -24.57 12.91
C ASN A 587 -24.70 -24.42 11.83
N ASN A 588 -23.78 -25.38 11.73
CA ASN A 588 -22.68 -25.31 10.77
C ASN A 588 -23.15 -25.33 9.30
N ARG A 589 -24.20 -26.10 8.98
CA ARG A 589 -24.73 -26.15 7.60
C ARG A 589 -25.34 -24.81 7.17
N ALA A 590 -26.08 -24.16 8.06
CA ALA A 590 -26.65 -22.83 7.84
C ALA A 590 -25.54 -21.78 7.71
N ARG A 591 -24.48 -21.91 8.52
CA ARG A 591 -23.29 -21.04 8.41
C ARG A 591 -22.61 -21.17 7.05
N ASP A 592 -22.35 -22.39 6.62
CA ASP A 592 -21.67 -22.66 5.34
C ASP A 592 -22.49 -22.11 4.18
N LEU A 593 -23.79 -22.45 4.13
CA LEU A 593 -24.69 -21.98 3.08
C LEU A 593 -24.76 -20.45 3.02
N ALA A 594 -24.88 -19.79 4.17
CA ALA A 594 -24.94 -18.33 4.24
C ALA A 594 -23.60 -17.66 3.87
N THR A 595 -22.47 -18.30 4.19
CA THR A 595 -21.13 -17.76 3.90
C THR A 595 -20.71 -18.00 2.44
N ASP A 596 -21.23 -19.07 1.80
CA ASP A 596 -20.99 -19.43 0.40
C ASP A 596 -21.66 -18.48 -0.60
N THR A 597 -22.63 -17.66 -0.16
CA THR A 597 -23.26 -16.67 -1.02
C THR A 597 -22.29 -15.54 -1.40
N ARG A 598 -22.24 -15.21 -2.69
CA ARG A 598 -21.36 -14.17 -3.23
C ARG A 598 -21.67 -12.82 -2.59
N GLU A 599 -22.95 -12.47 -2.45
CA GLU A 599 -23.41 -11.19 -1.93
C GLU A 599 -22.93 -10.98 -0.49
N TYR A 600 -23.10 -11.97 0.38
CA TYR A 600 -22.63 -11.90 1.76
C TYR A 600 -21.10 -11.83 1.84
N SER A 601 -20.41 -12.70 1.12
CA SER A 601 -18.95 -12.76 1.12
C SER A 601 -18.34 -11.42 0.71
N GLN A 602 -18.84 -10.82 -0.37
CA GLN A 602 -18.42 -9.52 -0.86
C GLN A 602 -18.80 -8.38 0.10
N ALA A 603 -20.03 -8.38 0.62
CA ALA A 603 -20.50 -7.40 1.59
C ALA A 603 -19.67 -7.37 2.88
N VAL A 604 -19.30 -8.53 3.41
CA VAL A 604 -18.50 -8.63 4.64
C VAL A 604 -17.02 -8.43 4.37
N LYS A 605 -16.52 -8.76 3.18
CA LYS A 605 -15.12 -8.54 2.81
C LYS A 605 -14.82 -7.05 2.56
N HIS A 606 -15.67 -6.38 1.77
CA HIS A 606 -15.41 -5.02 1.30
C HIS A 606 -16.25 -3.95 2.02
N GLY A 607 -17.40 -4.31 2.59
CA GLY A 607 -18.33 -3.41 3.29
C GLY A 607 -18.37 -3.54 4.82
N LEU A 608 -17.42 -4.24 5.45
CA LEU A 608 -17.49 -4.62 6.87
C LEU A 608 -17.74 -3.44 7.82
N ALA A 609 -17.11 -2.29 7.55
CA ALA A 609 -17.26 -1.09 8.36
C ALA A 609 -18.71 -0.60 8.36
N GLY A 610 -19.35 -0.53 7.19
CA GLY A 610 -20.75 -0.17 7.04
C GLY A 610 -21.68 -1.16 7.73
N LEU A 611 -21.43 -2.47 7.55
CA LEU A 611 -22.21 -3.54 8.19
C LEU A 611 -22.17 -3.44 9.72
N LYS A 612 -20.98 -3.24 10.29
CA LYS A 612 -20.80 -3.04 11.74
C LYS A 612 -21.46 -1.75 12.21
N THR A 613 -21.42 -0.70 11.40
CA THR A 613 -22.10 0.56 11.73
C THR A 613 -23.62 0.35 11.81
N LEU A 614 -24.26 -0.32 10.83
CA LEU A 614 -25.69 -0.65 10.85
C LEU A 614 -26.10 -1.43 12.11
N LEU A 615 -25.29 -2.41 12.53
CA LEU A 615 -25.52 -3.16 13.77
C LEU A 615 -25.39 -2.27 15.02
N ARG A 616 -24.39 -1.39 15.06
CA ARG A 616 -24.13 -0.51 16.21
C ARG A 616 -25.20 0.56 16.38
N VAL A 617 -25.70 1.13 15.28
CA VAL A 617 -26.76 2.12 15.30
C VAL A 617 -28.15 1.48 15.33
N GLN A 618 -28.23 0.15 15.39
CA GLN A 618 -29.47 -0.62 15.50
C GLN A 618 -30.43 -0.40 14.34
N THR A 619 -29.92 -0.33 13.10
CA THR A 619 -30.74 -0.24 11.87
C THR A 619 -30.57 -1.45 10.95
N ALA A 620 -29.71 -2.42 11.30
CA ALA A 620 -29.47 -3.63 10.50
C ALA A 620 -30.75 -4.46 10.23
N GLN A 621 -31.73 -4.44 11.13
CA GLN A 621 -33.02 -5.14 10.96
C GLN A 621 -33.94 -4.49 9.90
N LEU A 622 -33.60 -3.28 9.43
CA LEU A 622 -34.37 -2.55 8.42
C LEU A 622 -33.85 -2.81 7.00
N VAL A 623 -32.75 -3.54 6.88
CA VAL A 623 -31.95 -3.62 5.65
C VAL A 623 -31.73 -5.09 5.31
N THR A 624 -32.10 -5.49 4.10
CA THR A 624 -31.80 -6.84 3.59
C THR A 624 -30.33 -6.99 3.24
N MET A 625 -29.80 -8.22 3.30
CA MET A 625 -28.42 -8.47 2.90
C MET A 625 -28.19 -8.09 1.44
N ASN A 626 -29.17 -8.34 0.56
CA ASN A 626 -29.14 -7.93 -0.84
C ASN A 626 -29.14 -6.40 -1.01
N ALA A 627 -29.96 -5.66 -0.26
CA ALA A 627 -29.96 -4.19 -0.31
C ALA A 627 -28.59 -3.61 0.09
N PHE A 628 -27.96 -4.15 1.14
CA PHE A 628 -26.63 -3.74 1.56
C PHE A 628 -25.55 -4.06 0.51
N TYR A 629 -25.61 -5.25 -0.08
CA TYR A 629 -24.72 -5.63 -1.18
C TYR A 629 -24.89 -4.72 -2.41
N ARG A 630 -26.14 -4.43 -2.82
CA ARG A 630 -26.42 -3.50 -3.92
C ARG A 630 -25.89 -2.09 -3.66
N ALA A 631 -26.01 -1.60 -2.42
CA ALA A 631 -25.41 -0.32 -2.04
C ALA A 631 -23.87 -0.36 -2.09
N LEU A 632 -23.24 -1.51 -1.95
CA LEU A 632 -21.78 -1.64 -2.04
C LEU A 632 -21.29 -1.65 -3.49
N ILE A 633 -22.04 -2.27 -4.41
CA ILE A 633 -21.63 -2.40 -5.83
C ILE A 633 -22.14 -1.30 -6.75
N ASN A 634 -23.09 -0.47 -6.31
CA ASN A 634 -23.59 0.65 -7.09
C ASN A 634 -22.81 1.95 -6.77
N PRO A 635 -22.08 2.54 -7.73
CA PRO A 635 -21.30 3.75 -7.48
C PRO A 635 -22.15 5.02 -7.29
N SER A 636 -23.45 4.98 -7.61
CA SER A 636 -24.26 6.18 -7.77
C SER A 636 -24.94 6.62 -6.47
N CYS A 637 -25.01 7.94 -6.27
CA CYS A 637 -25.87 8.60 -5.30
C CYS A 637 -27.33 8.40 -5.71
N GLN A 638 -28.15 7.89 -4.79
CA GLN A 638 -29.56 7.60 -5.04
C GLN A 638 -30.40 8.85 -5.40
N PHE A 639 -29.89 10.05 -5.10
CA PHE A 639 -30.63 11.30 -5.21
C PHE A 639 -30.25 12.14 -6.43
N CYS A 640 -29.01 12.01 -6.92
CA CYS A 640 -28.52 12.85 -8.03
C CYS A 640 -27.73 12.09 -9.10
N GLY A 641 -27.53 10.77 -8.95
CA GLY A 641 -26.80 9.95 -9.91
C GLY A 641 -25.27 10.07 -9.89
N LYS A 642 -24.71 11.15 -9.34
CA LYS A 642 -23.25 11.34 -9.18
C LYS A 642 -22.64 10.32 -8.20
N PHE A 643 -21.32 10.17 -8.19
CA PHE A 643 -20.64 9.26 -7.25
C PHE A 643 -21.03 9.48 -5.77
N GLY A 644 -21.48 8.41 -5.10
CA GLY A 644 -22.07 8.46 -3.76
C GLY A 644 -21.21 7.83 -2.66
N THR A 645 -20.20 8.52 -2.15
CA THR A 645 -19.22 8.00 -1.17
C THR A 645 -19.74 7.66 0.23
N PHE A 646 -21.00 7.97 0.53
CA PHE A 646 -21.56 7.79 1.87
C PHE A 646 -22.77 6.89 1.85
N LEU A 647 -22.99 6.17 2.95
CA LEU A 647 -24.18 5.34 3.16
C LEU A 647 -25.06 5.95 4.25
N PHE A 648 -26.27 6.32 3.87
CA PHE A 648 -27.31 6.75 4.80
C PHE A 648 -27.91 5.53 5.50
N LEU A 649 -27.74 5.47 6.82
CA LEU A 649 -27.88 4.24 7.62
C LEU A 649 -29.33 3.80 7.89
N LEU A 650 -30.30 4.72 7.79
CA LEU A 650 -31.72 4.41 8.00
C LEU A 650 -32.37 3.71 6.80
N LYS A 651 -31.91 4.01 5.58
CA LYS A 651 -32.47 3.45 4.33
C LYS A 651 -31.48 2.58 3.55
N CYS A 652 -30.23 2.49 3.99
CA CYS A 652 -29.14 1.83 3.26
C CYS A 652 -29.00 2.34 1.81
N GLN A 653 -29.02 3.66 1.65
CA GLN A 653 -28.93 4.32 0.35
C GLN A 653 -27.63 5.11 0.26
N ARG A 654 -26.97 5.03 -0.90
CA ARG A 654 -25.77 5.83 -1.15
C ARG A 654 -26.13 7.29 -1.39
N CYS A 655 -25.32 8.19 -0.87
CA CYS A 655 -25.43 9.62 -1.11
C CYS A 655 -24.05 10.27 -1.30
N CYS A 656 -24.00 11.33 -2.10
CA CYS A 656 -22.84 12.21 -2.17
C CYS A 656 -22.92 13.28 -1.07
N PHE A 657 -21.81 13.99 -0.82
CA PHE A 657 -21.74 15.03 0.22
C PHE A 657 -22.80 16.12 0.03
N THR A 658 -22.92 16.65 -1.18
CA THR A 658 -23.89 17.71 -1.49
C THR A 658 -25.33 17.28 -1.19
N CYS A 659 -25.74 16.08 -1.64
CA CYS A 659 -27.07 15.57 -1.34
C CYS A 659 -27.25 15.31 0.15
N LEU A 660 -26.21 14.84 0.85
CA LEU A 660 -26.24 14.69 2.29
C LEU A 660 -26.59 16.00 2.97
N GLU A 661 -26.07 17.15 2.54
CA GLU A 661 -26.38 18.46 3.13
C GLU A 661 -27.77 18.99 2.74
N ILE A 662 -28.15 18.90 1.46
CA ILE A 662 -29.32 19.65 0.96
C ILE A 662 -30.59 18.80 0.78
N SER A 663 -30.48 17.48 0.60
CA SER A 663 -31.63 16.64 0.24
C SER A 663 -32.71 16.65 1.31
N TYR A 664 -33.98 16.75 0.88
CA TYR A 664 -35.14 16.65 1.76
C TYR A 664 -35.32 15.24 2.33
N ASP A 665 -35.06 14.20 1.53
CA ASP A 665 -35.25 12.80 1.94
C ASP A 665 -34.24 12.32 2.99
N LEU A 666 -33.15 13.07 3.20
CA LEU A 666 -32.10 12.80 4.18
C LEU A 666 -32.24 13.66 5.46
N ARG A 667 -33.34 14.41 5.59
CA ARG A 667 -33.63 15.21 6.78
C ARG A 667 -33.90 14.34 8.00
N ILE A 668 -33.26 14.69 9.12
CA ILE A 668 -33.31 13.94 10.37
C ILE A 668 -33.90 14.79 11.49
N MET A 669 -34.72 14.15 12.33
CA MET A 669 -35.23 14.70 13.59
C MET A 669 -34.64 13.93 14.79
N ALA A 670 -34.33 14.68 15.85
CA ALA A 670 -33.88 14.14 17.13
C ALA A 670 -35.03 13.58 17.99
N ILE A 671 -34.75 12.49 18.71
CA ILE A 671 -35.61 11.92 19.75
C ILE A 671 -34.82 11.84 21.08
N PRO A 672 -35.34 12.41 22.20
CA PRO A 672 -36.64 13.06 22.34
C PRO A 672 -36.80 14.33 21.50
N ALA A 673 -38.03 14.57 21.02
CA ALA A 673 -38.32 15.67 20.11
C ALA A 673 -38.05 17.06 20.73
N PRO A 674 -37.67 18.08 19.93
CA PRO A 674 -37.57 19.46 20.38
C PRO A 674 -38.86 19.91 21.07
N LYS A 675 -38.75 20.70 22.16
CA LYS A 675 -39.94 21.16 22.91
C LYS A 675 -40.91 21.94 22.01
N ARG A 676 -40.37 22.77 21.11
CA ARG A 676 -41.14 23.60 20.16
C ARG A 676 -42.08 22.76 19.30
N LEU A 677 -41.58 21.69 18.68
CA LEU A 677 -42.40 20.77 17.88
C LEU A 677 -43.53 20.15 18.70
N CYS A 678 -43.26 19.79 19.95
CA CYS A 678 -44.28 19.20 20.83
C CYS A 678 -45.45 20.17 21.09
N VAL A 679 -45.14 21.45 21.22
CA VAL A 679 -46.14 22.52 21.40
C VAL A 679 -46.91 22.76 20.11
N GLU A 680 -46.22 22.88 18.98
CA GLU A 680 -46.84 23.13 17.66
C GLU A 680 -47.77 21.99 17.21
N CYS A 681 -47.38 20.75 17.43
CA CYS A 681 -48.19 19.59 17.08
C CYS A 681 -49.25 19.22 18.13
N ASN A 682 -49.25 19.87 19.31
CA ASN A 682 -50.04 19.48 20.49
C ASN A 682 -49.86 18.00 20.90
N VAL A 683 -48.61 17.53 20.94
CA VAL A 683 -48.26 16.13 21.28
C VAL A 683 -47.14 16.06 22.32
N SER A 684 -47.28 15.15 23.29
CA SER A 684 -46.23 14.94 24.30
C SER A 684 -44.97 14.31 23.70
N ARG A 685 -43.79 14.64 24.24
CA ARG A 685 -42.50 14.02 23.85
C ARG A 685 -42.53 12.48 23.92
N ARG A 686 -43.29 11.94 24.88
CA ARG A 686 -43.42 10.51 25.11
C ARG A 686 -44.23 9.85 24.01
N ASP A 687 -45.28 10.52 23.52
CA ASP A 687 -46.11 10.03 22.43
C ASP A 687 -45.36 10.07 21.10
N ILE A 688 -44.62 11.17 20.83
CA ILE A 688 -43.74 11.24 19.66
C ILE A 688 -42.66 10.14 19.71
N GLU A 689 -42.00 9.97 20.86
CA GLU A 689 -41.00 8.90 21.02
C GLU A 689 -41.63 7.50 20.87
N ARG A 690 -42.89 7.30 21.26
CA ARG A 690 -43.57 6.00 21.12
C ARG A 690 -43.92 5.68 19.66
N VAL A 691 -44.42 6.66 18.91
CA VAL A 691 -45.01 6.44 17.57
C VAL A 691 -43.99 6.57 16.43
N CYS A 692 -42.97 7.42 16.58
CA CYS A 692 -41.95 7.62 15.55
C CYS A 692 -40.98 6.43 15.49
N GLU A 693 -40.99 5.72 14.36
CA GLU A 693 -40.13 4.60 13.99
C GLU A 693 -39.98 4.65 12.45
N PRO A 694 -38.96 4.02 11.84
CA PRO A 694 -37.85 3.34 12.50
C PRO A 694 -36.85 4.32 13.14
N LYS A 695 -36.33 3.97 14.32
CA LYS A 695 -35.32 4.75 15.04
C LYS A 695 -33.89 4.28 14.76
N LEU A 696 -32.99 5.24 14.54
CA LEU A 696 -31.55 5.03 14.56
C LEU A 696 -30.99 5.42 15.94
N ARG A 697 -30.19 4.55 16.55
CA ARG A 697 -29.49 4.83 17.81
C ARG A 697 -28.24 5.67 17.57
N VAL A 698 -28.15 6.80 18.25
CA VAL A 698 -26.99 7.69 18.18
C VAL A 698 -25.79 7.06 18.88
N VAL A 699 -24.63 7.11 18.22
CA VAL A 699 -23.35 6.64 18.76
C VAL A 699 -22.39 7.82 18.98
N TYR A 700 -21.30 7.58 19.70
CA TYR A 700 -20.30 8.61 19.94
C TYR A 700 -19.40 8.80 18.72
N GLY A 701 -19.22 10.05 18.29
CA GLY A 701 -18.29 10.48 17.25
C GLY A 701 -18.09 12.00 17.25
N LYS A 702 -17.24 12.47 16.34
CA LYS A 702 -17.13 13.87 15.93
C LYS A 702 -18.12 14.06 14.78
N TYR A 703 -19.10 14.95 14.94
CA TYR A 703 -20.17 15.15 13.96
C TYR A 703 -20.29 16.61 13.54
N SER A 704 -19.24 17.40 13.81
CA SER A 704 -19.24 18.85 13.58
C SER A 704 -17.82 19.29 13.24
N LEU A 705 -17.74 20.26 12.32
CA LEU A 705 -16.52 20.96 11.94
C LEU A 705 -16.10 22.00 12.99
N VAL A 706 -17.05 22.52 13.77
CA VAL A 706 -16.84 23.53 14.83
C VAL A 706 -17.04 22.88 16.21
N SER A 707 -16.48 23.47 17.27
CA SER A 707 -16.70 23.00 18.65
C SER A 707 -18.19 22.94 18.97
N TRP A 708 -18.69 21.74 19.27
CA TRP A 708 -20.08 21.52 19.68
C TRP A 708 -20.37 22.37 20.92
N PRO A 709 -21.33 23.32 20.90
CA PRO A 709 -21.77 23.98 22.13
C PRO A 709 -22.32 22.93 23.10
N LYS A 710 -22.50 23.27 24.38
CA LYS A 710 -22.87 22.34 25.48
C LYS A 710 -24.29 21.72 25.36
N VAL A 711 -24.79 21.42 24.16
CA VAL A 711 -26.08 20.79 23.88
C VAL A 711 -25.96 19.27 24.03
N ARG A 712 -26.89 18.69 24.80
CA ARG A 712 -26.99 17.25 25.03
C ARG A 712 -27.30 16.52 23.72
N ARG A 713 -26.50 15.51 23.38
CA ARG A 713 -26.70 14.68 22.18
C ARG A 713 -28.03 13.91 22.26
N PRO A 714 -28.77 13.77 21.13
CA PRO A 714 -30.01 13.01 21.11
C PRO A 714 -29.78 11.52 21.33
N ARG A 715 -30.82 10.81 21.77
CA ARG A 715 -30.75 9.36 22.02
C ARG A 715 -30.99 8.58 20.73
N TYR A 716 -32.02 8.96 19.99
CA TYR A 716 -32.36 8.38 18.70
C TYR A 716 -32.56 9.46 17.65
N LEU A 717 -32.50 9.03 16.40
CA LEU A 717 -32.77 9.84 15.21
C LEU A 717 -33.83 9.13 14.36
N VAL A 718 -34.71 9.89 13.74
CA VAL A 718 -35.72 9.40 12.79
C VAL A 718 -35.72 10.31 11.56
N THR A 719 -36.14 9.80 10.40
CA THR A 719 -36.31 10.71 9.25
C THR A 719 -37.51 11.61 9.48
N VAL A 720 -37.44 12.87 8.99
CA VAL A 720 -38.57 13.80 9.08
C VAL A 720 -39.77 13.26 8.31
N LYS A 721 -39.52 12.58 7.18
CA LYS A 721 -40.56 11.92 6.37
C LYS A 721 -41.32 10.86 7.16
N ASP A 722 -40.62 9.97 7.86
CA ASP A 722 -41.25 8.94 8.69
C ASP A 722 -42.02 9.55 9.86
N ALA A 723 -41.49 10.64 10.45
CA ALA A 723 -42.19 11.37 11.51
C ALA A 723 -43.50 11.98 10.98
N HIS A 724 -43.49 12.65 9.83
CA HIS A 724 -44.70 13.23 9.22
C HIS A 724 -45.75 12.17 8.91
N GLN A 725 -45.34 10.99 8.46
CA GLN A 725 -46.28 9.89 8.18
C GLN A 725 -46.91 9.29 9.43
N ARG A 726 -46.25 9.38 10.59
CA ARG A 726 -46.67 8.69 11.82
C ARG A 726 -47.25 9.59 12.89
N LEU A 727 -46.89 10.86 12.95
CA LEU A 727 -47.47 11.82 13.89
C LEU A 727 -49.01 11.91 13.82
N PRO A 728 -49.66 11.82 12.64
CA PRO A 728 -51.12 11.77 12.55
C PRO A 728 -51.79 10.56 13.21
N LEU A 729 -51.02 9.53 13.58
CA LEU A 729 -51.54 8.37 14.32
C LEU A 729 -51.78 8.66 15.81
N ILE A 730 -51.48 9.87 16.27
CA ILE A 730 -51.69 10.30 17.66
C ILE A 730 -52.97 11.12 17.71
N ASP A 731 -53.92 10.71 18.55
CA ASP A 731 -55.26 11.32 18.61
C ASP A 731 -55.26 12.83 18.90
N THR A 732 -54.26 13.33 19.64
CA THR A 732 -54.14 14.77 19.98
C THR A 732 -53.40 15.59 18.93
N TYR A 733 -52.92 14.96 17.85
CA TYR A 733 -52.08 15.59 16.85
C TYR A 733 -52.85 16.68 16.09
N GLN A 734 -52.25 17.87 16.04
CA GLN A 734 -52.69 18.95 15.16
C GLN A 734 -51.77 19.04 13.93
N PRO A 735 -52.34 19.08 12.71
CA PRO A 735 -51.56 19.24 11.49
C PRO A 735 -50.78 20.55 11.52
N VAL A 736 -49.51 20.47 11.16
CA VAL A 736 -48.66 21.66 11.03
C VAL A 736 -48.44 21.92 9.54
N ILE A 737 -48.57 23.18 9.09
CA ILE A 737 -48.47 23.55 7.66
C ILE A 737 -47.07 23.16 7.13
N GLU A 738 -47.05 22.43 6.01
CA GLU A 738 -45.85 21.80 5.40
C GLU A 738 -44.66 22.74 5.18
N ASN A 739 -44.94 24.05 5.00
CA ASN A 739 -43.93 25.07 4.70
C ASN A 739 -43.57 25.97 5.90
N THR A 740 -44.26 25.87 7.04
CA THR A 740 -43.98 26.66 8.25
C THR A 740 -43.51 25.83 9.45
N VAL A 741 -43.21 24.54 9.26
CA VAL A 741 -42.27 23.84 10.14
C VAL A 741 -40.91 23.82 9.47
N PRO A 742 -40.19 24.94 9.46
CA PRO A 742 -38.78 24.74 9.44
C PRO A 742 -38.46 24.16 10.84
N PHE A 743 -37.85 22.98 10.90
CA PHE A 743 -37.00 22.62 12.05
C PHE A 743 -35.82 23.62 12.23
N ILE A 744 -35.93 24.82 11.66
CA ILE A 744 -35.00 25.92 11.46
C ILE A 744 -35.80 27.25 11.65
N PRO A 745 -35.97 27.80 12.86
CA PRO A 745 -36.62 29.10 13.07
C PRO A 745 -36.29 30.16 11.99
N GLU A 746 -37.28 31.00 11.60
CA GLU A 746 -37.11 32.15 10.68
C GLU A 746 -36.01 33.13 11.12
N HIS A 747 -35.58 33.04 12.39
CA HIS A 747 -34.43 33.73 12.95
C HIS A 747 -33.50 32.71 13.61
N GLN A 748 -32.66 32.03 12.84
CA GLN A 748 -31.56 31.23 13.38
C GLN A 748 -30.25 31.99 13.32
N SER A 749 -29.47 31.87 14.40
CA SER A 749 -28.06 32.17 14.36
C SER A 749 -27.35 31.17 13.43
N HIS A 750 -26.24 31.57 12.81
CA HIS A 750 -25.43 30.71 11.94
C HIS A 750 -25.07 29.34 12.59
N MET A 751 -25.03 29.25 13.93
CA MET A 751 -24.79 28.02 14.69
C MET A 751 -25.87 26.94 14.52
N ASP A 752 -27.13 27.33 14.36
CA ASP A 752 -28.25 26.37 14.41
C ASP A 752 -28.43 25.60 13.08
N VAL A 753 -28.05 26.20 11.95
CA VAL A 753 -27.94 25.54 10.64
C VAL A 753 -26.85 24.46 10.66
N TYR A 754 -25.72 24.75 11.31
CA TYR A 754 -24.65 23.77 11.50
C TYR A 754 -25.10 22.58 12.34
N HIS A 755 -25.87 22.81 13.41
CA HIS A 755 -26.43 21.73 14.24
C HIS A 755 -27.34 20.77 13.47
N TYR A 756 -28.08 21.27 12.48
CA TYR A 756 -28.96 20.44 11.67
C TYR A 756 -28.19 19.45 10.79
N ASN A 757 -27.11 19.91 10.16
CA ASN A 757 -26.23 19.05 9.35
C ASN A 757 -25.57 17.96 10.19
N CYS A 758 -25.28 18.26 11.46
CA CYS A 758 -24.69 17.28 12.36
C CYS A 758 -25.57 16.04 12.58
N TYR A 759 -26.90 16.17 12.62
CA TYR A 759 -27.80 15.01 12.75
C TYR A 759 -27.79 14.13 11.50
N ARG A 760 -27.63 14.73 10.32
CA ARG A 760 -27.47 14.00 9.06
C ARG A 760 -26.17 13.20 9.07
N TYR A 761 -25.08 13.78 9.58
CA TYR A 761 -23.79 13.11 9.76
C TYR A 761 -23.84 11.98 10.79
N MET A 762 -24.60 12.14 11.88
CA MET A 762 -24.87 11.08 12.87
C MET A 762 -25.66 9.89 12.31
N ALA A 763 -26.34 10.07 11.18
CA ALA A 763 -27.12 9.03 10.50
C ALA A 763 -26.41 8.45 9.25
N THR A 764 -25.13 8.79 9.05
CA THR A 764 -24.39 8.47 7.82
C THR A 764 -23.01 7.91 8.14
N THR A 765 -22.46 7.06 7.27
CA THR A 765 -21.11 6.49 7.38
C THR A 765 -20.38 6.59 6.04
N ALA A 766 -19.05 6.71 6.09
CA ALA A 766 -18.21 6.56 4.91
C ALA A 766 -18.38 5.14 4.34
N PHE A 767 -18.60 5.02 3.04
CA PHE A 767 -18.92 3.74 2.43
C PHE A 767 -18.29 3.59 1.04
N PRO A 768 -17.30 2.69 0.91
CA PRO A 768 -16.60 2.52 -0.35
C PRO A 768 -17.53 1.92 -1.41
N TRP A 769 -17.16 2.10 -2.67
CA TRP A 769 -17.73 1.37 -3.79
C TRP A 769 -16.81 0.19 -4.12
N TYR A 770 -17.36 -1.01 -4.21
CA TYR A 770 -16.65 -2.17 -4.73
C TYR A 770 -17.09 -2.44 -6.16
N ASP A 771 -16.14 -2.40 -7.10
CA ASP A 771 -16.39 -2.78 -8.49
C ASP A 771 -16.15 -4.29 -8.66
N PRO A 772 -17.20 -5.10 -8.87
CA PRO A 772 -17.04 -6.54 -9.05
C PRO A 772 -16.33 -6.93 -10.34
N SER A 773 -16.27 -6.03 -11.34
CA SER A 773 -15.62 -6.27 -12.64
C SER A 773 -14.11 -6.12 -12.56
N ARG A 774 -13.65 -5.09 -11.82
CA ARG A 774 -12.22 -4.81 -11.60
C ARG A 774 -11.68 -5.46 -10.33
N ASN A 775 -12.56 -6.00 -9.48
CA ASN A 775 -12.23 -6.50 -8.15
C ASN A 775 -11.46 -5.47 -7.29
N CYS A 776 -11.82 -4.20 -7.44
CA CYS A 776 -11.18 -3.08 -6.75
C CYS A 776 -12.16 -2.34 -5.84
N LEU A 777 -11.60 -1.58 -4.89
CA LEU A 777 -12.36 -0.77 -3.96
C LEU A 777 -12.03 0.70 -4.17
N GLU A 778 -13.03 1.52 -4.47
CA GLU A 778 -12.90 2.96 -4.64
C GLU A 778 -13.51 3.70 -3.45
N ILE A 779 -12.71 4.57 -2.83
CA ILE A 779 -13.12 5.42 -1.70
C ILE A 779 -13.53 6.83 -2.20
N GLY A 780 -13.14 7.16 -3.44
CA GLY A 780 -13.41 8.44 -4.08
C GLY A 780 -12.30 9.47 -3.88
N MET A 781 -12.21 10.43 -4.81
CA MET A 781 -11.16 11.44 -4.86
C MET A 781 -11.72 12.84 -5.15
N SER A 782 -11.04 13.87 -4.68
CA SER A 782 -11.36 15.29 -4.86
C SER A 782 -10.29 15.98 -5.69
N CYS A 783 -10.65 17.09 -6.34
CA CYS A 783 -9.78 17.82 -7.25
C CYS A 783 -8.96 18.90 -6.52
N LYS A 784 -7.62 18.83 -6.63
CA LYS A 784 -6.71 19.87 -6.10
C LYS A 784 -6.93 21.21 -6.79
N GLY A 785 -7.12 21.20 -8.11
CA GLY A 785 -7.41 22.41 -8.90
C GLY A 785 -8.65 23.16 -8.40
N CYS A 786 -9.74 22.43 -8.09
CA CYS A 786 -10.93 23.04 -7.51
C CYS A 786 -10.68 23.67 -6.13
N ASN A 787 -9.72 23.16 -5.36
CA ASN A 787 -9.31 23.79 -4.11
C ASN A 787 -8.47 25.06 -4.35
N PHE A 788 -7.48 24.99 -5.24
CA PHE A 788 -6.66 26.16 -5.57
C PHE A 788 -7.50 27.33 -6.08
N ARG A 789 -8.53 27.08 -6.89
CA ARG A 789 -9.51 28.09 -7.30
C ARG A 789 -10.16 28.83 -6.11
N VAL A 790 -10.46 28.10 -5.04
CA VAL A 790 -11.06 28.69 -3.83
C VAL A 790 -10.03 29.52 -3.06
N GLU A 791 -8.81 28.99 -2.90
CA GLU A 791 -7.73 29.69 -2.21
C GLU A 791 -7.31 30.97 -2.95
N GLU A 792 -7.23 30.93 -4.27
CA GLU A 792 -6.95 32.08 -5.14
C GLU A 792 -8.01 33.19 -4.93
N TYR A 793 -9.30 32.85 -5.01
CA TYR A 793 -10.37 33.83 -4.78
C TYR A 793 -10.31 34.45 -3.38
N VAL A 794 -10.08 33.63 -2.36
CA VAL A 794 -9.99 34.11 -0.96
C VAL A 794 -8.75 34.99 -0.75
N ALA A 795 -7.65 34.71 -1.45
CA ALA A 795 -6.45 35.54 -1.42
C ALA A 795 -6.67 36.89 -2.11
N GLU A 796 -7.37 36.91 -3.25
CA GLU A 796 -7.73 38.13 -3.98
C GLU A 796 -8.79 38.97 -3.24
N HIS A 797 -9.64 38.34 -2.43
CA HIS A 797 -10.72 38.99 -1.71
C HIS A 797 -10.65 38.70 -0.19
N PRO A 798 -9.65 39.24 0.54
CA PRO A 798 -9.47 38.93 1.98
C PRO A 798 -10.63 39.35 2.88
N ASN A 799 -11.39 40.36 2.44
CA ASN A 799 -12.59 40.88 3.09
C ASN A 799 -13.87 40.51 2.31
N GLY A 800 -13.74 39.80 1.19
CA GLY A 800 -14.87 39.25 0.45
C GLY A 800 -15.44 38.05 1.21
N GLY A 801 -16.76 37.88 1.13
CA GLY A 801 -17.41 36.70 1.67
C GLY A 801 -17.02 35.42 0.91
N ASP A 802 -17.84 34.38 1.06
CA ASP A 802 -17.63 33.12 0.35
C ASP A 802 -17.66 33.34 -1.19
N PRO A 803 -16.98 32.50 -1.99
CA PRO A 803 -16.97 32.63 -3.44
C PRO A 803 -18.38 32.62 -4.04
N PRO A 804 -18.68 33.42 -5.08
CA PRO A 804 -20.04 33.52 -5.63
C PRO A 804 -20.53 32.21 -6.27
N TRP A 805 -19.62 31.32 -6.68
CA TRP A 805 -19.93 29.97 -7.16
C TRP A 805 -20.00 28.91 -6.04
N GLY A 806 -19.74 29.29 -4.78
CA GLY A 806 -19.74 28.41 -3.63
C GLY A 806 -18.60 27.38 -3.61
N PHE A 807 -18.79 26.31 -2.85
CA PHE A 807 -17.77 25.26 -2.61
C PHE A 807 -18.07 23.92 -3.28
N ASN A 808 -19.13 23.83 -4.09
CA ASN A 808 -19.63 22.57 -4.64
C ASN A 808 -18.58 21.76 -5.41
N ASP A 809 -17.77 22.42 -6.25
CA ASP A 809 -16.74 21.73 -7.05
C ASP A 809 -15.55 21.25 -6.20
N ARG A 810 -15.18 22.01 -5.16
CA ARG A 810 -14.14 21.63 -4.18
C ARG A 810 -14.60 20.46 -3.31
N ASP A 811 -15.87 20.47 -2.92
CA ASP A 811 -16.48 19.50 -2.00
C ASP A 811 -16.98 18.25 -2.73
N ARG A 812 -16.94 18.25 -4.07
CA ARG A 812 -17.29 17.09 -4.88
C ARG A 812 -16.23 16.00 -4.72
N ILE A 813 -16.73 14.77 -4.61
CA ILE A 813 -15.93 13.55 -4.63
C ILE A 813 -16.32 12.77 -5.88
N TYR A 814 -15.31 12.34 -6.61
CA TYR A 814 -15.40 11.68 -7.91
C TYR A 814 -14.97 10.21 -7.76
N SER A 815 -15.54 9.33 -8.58
CA SER A 815 -14.85 8.07 -8.93
C SER A 815 -13.64 8.37 -9.82
N GLU A 816 -12.78 7.39 -10.06
CA GLU A 816 -11.67 7.55 -11.02
C GLU A 816 -12.15 8.00 -12.40
N GLU A 817 -13.24 7.40 -12.88
CA GLU A 817 -13.81 7.73 -14.19
C GLU A 817 -14.44 9.14 -14.23
N GLU A 818 -15.24 9.50 -13.22
CA GLU A 818 -15.82 10.84 -13.13
C GLU A 818 -14.73 11.90 -12.99
N PHE A 819 -13.63 11.58 -12.31
CA PHE A 819 -12.51 12.51 -12.14
C PHE A 819 -11.84 12.81 -13.47
N MET A 820 -11.60 11.79 -14.31
CA MET A 820 -11.01 12.01 -15.63
C MET A 820 -11.90 12.86 -16.53
N GLN A 821 -13.22 12.68 -16.46
CA GLN A 821 -14.17 13.55 -17.15
C GLN A 821 -14.11 14.99 -16.61
N HIS A 822 -14.06 15.15 -15.28
CA HIS A 822 -13.91 16.46 -14.64
C HIS A 822 -12.59 17.15 -15.04
N PHE A 823 -11.47 16.43 -15.02
CA PHE A 823 -10.13 16.93 -15.37
C PHE A 823 -10.11 17.59 -16.75
N ARG A 824 -10.76 16.97 -17.75
CA ARG A 824 -10.86 17.53 -19.11
C ARG A 824 -11.52 18.91 -19.14
N SER A 825 -12.48 19.15 -18.25
CA SER A 825 -13.21 20.43 -18.16
C SER A 825 -12.63 21.43 -17.15
N CYS A 826 -11.89 20.96 -16.14
CA CYS A 826 -11.42 21.79 -15.04
C CYS A 826 -10.11 22.49 -15.41
N ARG A 827 -10.18 23.78 -15.76
CA ARG A 827 -9.01 24.62 -16.07
C ARG A 827 -7.94 24.54 -14.98
N TYR A 828 -8.32 24.74 -13.73
CA TYR A 828 -7.40 24.71 -12.60
C TYR A 828 -6.73 23.34 -12.38
N ALA A 829 -7.42 22.24 -12.65
CA ALA A 829 -6.80 20.92 -12.57
C ALA A 829 -5.74 20.74 -13.65
N ARG A 830 -6.00 21.25 -14.86
CA ARG A 830 -5.02 21.28 -15.96
C ARG A 830 -3.85 22.21 -15.67
N GLU A 831 -4.08 23.36 -15.06
CA GLU A 831 -2.99 24.25 -14.62
C GLU A 831 -2.12 23.60 -13.54
N VAL A 832 -2.71 22.87 -12.58
CA VAL A 832 -1.93 22.07 -11.61
C VAL A 832 -1.10 21.00 -12.30
N TRP A 833 -1.68 20.33 -13.31
CA TRP A 833 -0.99 19.33 -14.10
C TRP A 833 0.16 19.91 -14.93
N GLU A 834 -0.09 20.99 -15.66
CA GLU A 834 0.88 21.70 -16.49
C GLU A 834 1.98 22.29 -15.62
N SER A 835 1.64 22.93 -14.50
CA SER A 835 2.63 23.44 -13.55
C SER A 835 3.47 22.32 -12.93
N ALA A 836 2.90 21.14 -12.66
CA ALA A 836 3.67 20.00 -12.17
C ALA A 836 4.62 19.46 -13.24
N ARG A 837 4.19 19.49 -14.51
CA ARG A 837 4.99 19.08 -15.66
C ARG A 837 6.15 20.05 -15.92
N GLU A 838 5.89 21.36 -15.86
CA GLU A 838 6.88 22.41 -16.08
C GLU A 838 7.88 22.55 -14.92
N ARG A 839 7.40 22.52 -13.68
CA ARG A 839 8.26 22.78 -12.49
C ARG A 839 8.86 21.52 -11.89
N GLN A 840 8.45 20.34 -12.36
CA GLN A 840 8.81 19.03 -11.81
C GLN A 840 8.50 18.87 -10.30
N VAL A 841 7.63 19.72 -9.76
CA VAL A 841 7.17 19.70 -8.36
C VAL A 841 5.65 19.74 -8.37
N ILE A 842 5.01 18.79 -7.67
CA ILE A 842 3.56 18.73 -7.57
C ILE A 842 3.08 19.93 -6.72
N PRO A 843 2.24 20.82 -7.29
CA PRO A 843 1.64 21.90 -6.52
C PRO A 843 0.76 21.33 -5.41
N GLU A 844 1.05 21.70 -4.17
CA GLU A 844 0.29 21.28 -2.98
C GLU A 844 -0.14 22.50 -2.18
N SER A 845 -1.37 22.47 -1.68
CA SER A 845 -1.84 23.44 -0.70
C SER A 845 -1.81 22.85 0.70
N ARG A 846 -1.77 23.71 1.72
CA ARG A 846 -1.84 23.24 3.11
C ARG A 846 -3.13 22.43 3.36
N PHE A 847 -4.22 22.83 2.73
CA PHE A 847 -5.50 22.13 2.82
C PHE A 847 -5.43 20.73 2.18
N THR A 848 -4.82 20.58 1.00
CA THR A 848 -4.68 19.27 0.34
C THR A 848 -3.73 18.35 1.11
N LEU A 849 -2.62 18.87 1.63
CA LEU A 849 -1.66 18.13 2.46
C LEU A 849 -2.26 17.62 3.78
N GLU A 850 -3.14 18.39 4.40
CA GLU A 850 -3.84 18.02 5.63
C GLU A 850 -5.08 17.12 5.37
N GLY A 851 -5.24 16.59 4.16
CA GLY A 851 -6.36 15.70 3.81
C GLY A 851 -7.70 16.41 3.75
N GLY A 852 -7.69 17.70 3.42
CA GLY A 852 -8.84 18.60 3.42
C GLY A 852 -9.28 19.06 4.80
N ALA A 853 -8.46 18.89 5.84
CA ALA A 853 -8.73 19.43 7.16
C ALA A 853 -8.34 20.91 7.24
N ILE A 854 -9.15 21.72 7.91
CA ILE A 854 -8.79 23.12 8.22
C ILE A 854 -8.13 23.15 9.62
N VAL A 855 -6.81 22.99 9.72
CA VAL A 855 -6.11 23.08 11.02
C VAL A 855 -5.95 24.54 11.46
N ASN A 856 -6.79 24.95 12.42
CA ASN A 856 -6.67 26.18 13.21
C ASN A 856 -6.56 27.50 12.41
N GLN A 857 -7.71 28.04 12.00
CA GLN A 857 -7.97 29.48 12.15
C GLN A 857 -8.87 29.68 13.37
N ARG A 858 -8.32 29.50 14.58
CA ARG A 858 -8.82 30.32 15.69
C ARG A 858 -8.58 31.77 15.26
N SER A 859 -9.63 32.60 15.26
CA SER A 859 -9.59 34.08 15.16
C SER A 859 -10.10 34.79 13.88
N ARG A 860 -10.99 34.24 13.04
CA ARG A 860 -11.66 35.09 12.01
C ARG A 860 -13.19 35.02 11.84
N ARG A 861 -13.94 34.22 12.61
CA ARG A 861 -15.43 34.27 12.58
C ARG A 861 -16.09 34.25 13.98
N ILE A 862 -15.59 35.09 14.89
CA ILE A 862 -16.34 35.58 16.08
C ILE A 862 -16.32 37.13 16.12
N GLN A 863 -15.87 37.82 15.07
CA GLN A 863 -16.00 39.26 14.96
C GLN A 863 -16.72 39.59 13.66
N HIS A 864 -17.83 40.32 13.79
CA HIS A 864 -18.88 40.54 12.80
C HIS A 864 -19.78 39.33 12.60
N TRP A 865 -20.64 39.04 13.59
CA TRP A 865 -22.05 39.48 13.63
C TRP A 865 -22.62 39.11 15.01
#